data_AF-A0A5C5ZII9-F1
#
_entry.id   AF-A0A5C5ZII9-F1
#
_cell.length_a   1.000
_cell.length_b   1.000
_cell.length_c   1.000
_cell.angle_alpha   90.00
_cell.angle_beta   90.00
_cell.angle_gamma   90.00
#
_symmetry.space_group_name_H-M   'P 1'
#
loop_
_entity.id
_entity.type
_entity.pdbx_description
1 polymer ?
#
loop_
_entity_poly.entity_id
_entity_poly.type
_entity_poly.pdbx_seq_one_letter_code
_entity_poly.pdbx_strand_id
1 'polypeptide(L)'
;MLRFERHNTQNPHPTRGARGGRAGGLPAAAWRLVSLVLAFALVATATNAIRGPRGVEAIGQLLGAPGGEQPPSPEAPPVLEPQLLESIKDNAPFRAKEREAWFALLERLDDPDHEAELAKNAAAAGYAQLVAQGDAYRGRAVRVAGVVRRVERVDPGENAVGLTSLYRVVLQGDGDSVWPITLYTIQEPPPVGETPAAGWAEGYFFKNLSYRWEEGVGVSPTVLARRVRPGPAPATIAAGHETAPPAPKQPAEQSPPMAELLALAGWPQERLDGLAEAGPLGQAGLAETMAFTRRLAQIDEAVRDAAVRGAGAVLIEGRAVAIERIDHEQGAALVEVRRADGVTATVAVADAPDDWPPCGPLDEPARLAAVAVGEDLTRAGDSRPVYAAARLVWEPDEAAGSRRLGVAMLGSLGVDFGLYDGLTDKSRLTAAESDAFYATLAAMQKTDAAQLSRLAAEGLPAYVKRIEQKRSAQPTPRGRKLAAEVSRLGDEGRYSVAPLYGAIASLRGELILLEGAVRRAVRVACPEAAARWGVDHYYELELYAPDSQNLPVVFCVPRLPAGFPLGERINQPVRMPGFLLKQWAYRTRRPADGGVEDRRQFAPLLIGAAPIPLAAPAATGSFAGAVMGGMAVLAIASLWAVNRKWAQSDKRRRAATLAEATAPDFTHLP
;
A
#
# COMPACT_ATOMS: atom_id res chain seq x y z
N MET A 1 -79.20 -19.71 18.38
CA MET A 1 -78.92 -20.53 17.18
C MET A 1 -77.79 -21.51 17.50
N LEU A 2 -78.18 -22.78 17.65
CA LEU A 2 -77.45 -24.04 17.57
C LEU A 2 -76.19 -24.31 18.44
N ARG A 3 -76.46 -24.94 19.60
CA ARG A 3 -75.66 -25.97 20.29
C ARG A 3 -75.73 -27.30 19.53
N PHE A 4 -74.67 -28.12 19.59
CA PHE A 4 -74.68 -29.60 19.70
C PHE A 4 -73.24 -30.04 20.08
N GLU A 5 -72.93 -30.33 21.34
CA GLU A 5 -73.09 -31.59 22.11
C GLU A 5 -72.20 -32.78 21.69
N ARG A 6 -71.45 -33.25 22.70
CA ARG A 6 -70.70 -34.52 22.75
C ARG A 6 -71.67 -35.69 22.65
N HIS A 7 -71.21 -36.82 22.10
CA HIS A 7 -71.41 -38.12 22.73
C HIS A 7 -70.33 -39.12 22.36
N ASN A 8 -70.11 -40.00 23.32
CA ASN A 8 -69.05 -40.97 23.53
C ASN A 8 -69.64 -42.36 23.34
N THR A 9 -68.95 -43.29 22.68
CA THR A 9 -69.14 -44.73 22.93
C THR A 9 -67.92 -45.59 22.54
N GLN A 10 -67.40 -46.26 23.57
CA GLN A 10 -67.02 -47.67 23.64
C GLN A 10 -65.64 -48.15 23.13
N ASN A 11 -64.87 -48.60 24.13
CA ASN A 11 -63.69 -49.48 24.15
C ASN A 11 -64.00 -50.90 23.61
N PRO A 12 -63.00 -51.71 23.17
CA PRO A 12 -62.16 -52.46 24.12
C PRO A 12 -60.68 -52.72 23.74
N HIS A 13 -59.83 -52.85 24.77
CA HIS A 13 -58.49 -53.52 24.75
C HIS A 13 -58.62 -55.02 24.41
N PRO A 14 -57.57 -55.79 23.97
CA PRO A 14 -56.22 -55.84 24.59
C PRO A 14 -55.00 -56.28 23.72
N THR A 15 -53.83 -56.36 24.38
CA THR A 15 -52.62 -57.20 24.13
C THR A 15 -51.38 -56.65 23.37
N ARG A 16 -50.33 -56.40 24.18
CA ARG A 16 -48.97 -56.99 24.15
C ARG A 16 -48.36 -57.35 22.78
N GLY A 17 -47.22 -56.74 22.47
CA GLY A 17 -46.33 -57.21 21.40
C GLY A 17 -45.09 -56.36 21.20
N ALA A 18 -44.04 -56.61 21.98
CA ALA A 18 -42.71 -56.06 21.78
C ALA A 18 -42.11 -56.53 20.44
N ARG A 19 -41.51 -55.63 19.66
CA ARG A 19 -40.42 -55.91 18.71
C ARG A 19 -39.71 -54.62 18.31
N GLY A 20 -38.61 -54.34 19.00
CA GLY A 20 -37.63 -53.33 18.58
C GLY A 20 -36.81 -53.88 17.41
N GLY A 21 -36.90 -53.22 16.26
CA GLY A 21 -35.97 -53.42 15.14
C GLY A 21 -34.65 -52.70 15.43
N ARG A 22 -33.58 -53.47 15.70
CA ARG A 22 -32.21 -52.97 15.68
C ARG A 22 -31.77 -52.79 14.22
N ALA A 23 -31.74 -51.55 13.74
CA ALA A 23 -30.94 -51.18 12.58
C ALA A 23 -29.45 -51.22 12.98
N GLY A 24 -28.66 -52.04 12.29
CA GLY A 24 -27.23 -52.20 12.52
C GLY A 24 -26.45 -50.95 12.13
N GLY A 25 -26.19 -50.07 13.10
CA GLY A 25 -25.20 -49.01 12.97
C GLY A 25 -23.80 -49.57 13.17
N LEU A 26 -22.90 -49.30 12.21
CA LEU A 26 -21.47 -49.59 12.37
C LEU A 26 -20.94 -48.93 13.67
N PRO A 27 -20.12 -49.66 14.46
CA PRO A 27 -19.64 -49.14 15.75
C PRO A 27 -18.82 -47.86 15.55
N ALA A 28 -18.92 -46.92 16.49
CA ALA A 28 -18.29 -45.59 16.42
C ALA A 28 -16.77 -45.60 16.12
N ALA A 29 -16.09 -46.72 16.37
CA ALA A 29 -14.69 -46.93 15.99
C ALA A 29 -14.48 -47.02 14.46
N ALA A 30 -15.44 -47.60 13.73
CA ALA A 30 -15.41 -47.69 12.27
C ALA A 30 -15.59 -46.30 11.63
N TRP A 31 -16.47 -45.46 12.18
CA TRP A 31 -16.65 -44.09 11.71
C TRP A 31 -15.40 -43.23 11.89
N ARG A 32 -14.66 -43.40 13.00
CA ARG A 32 -13.41 -42.68 13.23
C ARG A 32 -12.29 -43.10 12.27
N LEU A 33 -12.21 -44.39 11.94
CA LEU A 33 -11.22 -44.89 10.99
C LEU A 33 -11.53 -44.45 9.56
N VAL A 34 -12.81 -44.48 9.16
CA VAL A 34 -13.29 -43.98 7.86
C VAL A 34 -13.03 -42.48 7.72
N SER A 35 -13.25 -41.69 8.77
CA SER A 35 -12.97 -40.24 8.77
C SER A 35 -11.49 -39.94 8.55
N LEU A 36 -10.61 -40.73 9.17
CA LEU A 36 -9.17 -40.52 9.13
C LEU A 36 -8.57 -40.96 7.79
N VAL A 37 -9.11 -42.04 7.19
CA VAL A 37 -8.75 -42.48 5.84
C VAL A 37 -9.26 -41.50 4.78
N LEU A 38 -10.47 -40.94 4.95
CA LEU A 38 -10.99 -39.88 4.06
C LEU A 38 -10.17 -38.60 4.14
N ALA A 39 -9.77 -38.17 5.34
CA ALA A 39 -8.90 -37.01 5.51
C ALA A 39 -7.53 -37.24 4.86
N PHE A 40 -6.94 -38.43 5.01
CA PHE A 40 -5.66 -38.76 4.38
C PHE A 40 -5.77 -38.86 2.86
N ALA A 41 -6.86 -39.42 2.33
CA ALA A 41 -7.12 -39.50 0.89
C ALA A 41 -7.36 -38.11 0.27
N LEU A 42 -8.03 -37.20 0.98
CA LEU A 42 -8.24 -35.81 0.57
C LEU A 42 -6.91 -35.04 0.51
N VAL A 43 -6.04 -35.25 1.49
CA VAL A 43 -4.69 -34.65 1.52
C VAL A 43 -3.85 -35.21 0.37
N ALA A 44 -3.89 -36.52 0.12
CA ALA A 44 -3.14 -37.16 -0.96
C ALA A 44 -3.61 -36.72 -2.36
N THR A 45 -4.92 -36.57 -2.59
CA THR A 45 -5.47 -36.09 -3.87
C THR A 45 -5.21 -34.60 -4.09
N ALA A 46 -5.28 -33.78 -3.04
CA ALA A 46 -4.86 -32.37 -3.11
C ALA A 46 -3.37 -32.24 -3.45
N THR A 47 -2.52 -33.11 -2.90
CA THR A 47 -1.06 -33.08 -3.16
C THR A 47 -0.72 -33.53 -4.59
N ASN A 48 -1.51 -34.42 -5.19
CA ASN A 48 -1.32 -34.88 -6.57
C ASN A 48 -1.87 -33.91 -7.62
N ALA A 49 -2.97 -33.20 -7.32
CA ALA A 49 -3.53 -32.18 -8.22
C ALA A 49 -2.58 -30.98 -8.44
N ILE A 50 -1.75 -30.66 -7.44
CA ILE A 50 -0.74 -29.58 -7.50
C ILE A 50 0.47 -29.97 -8.39
N ARG A 51 0.66 -31.26 -8.70
CA ARG A 51 1.80 -31.76 -9.50
C ARG A 51 1.49 -31.92 -11.00
N GLY A 52 0.25 -31.68 -11.42
CA GLY A 52 -0.18 -31.86 -12.81
C GLY A 52 0.24 -30.71 -13.75
N PRO A 53 0.38 -30.97 -15.07
CA PRO A 53 0.77 -29.96 -16.06
C PRO A 53 -0.13 -28.71 -16.08
N ARG A 54 -1.43 -28.89 -15.86
CA ARG A 54 -2.43 -27.79 -15.80
C ARG A 54 -2.27 -26.87 -14.59
N GLY A 55 -1.65 -27.35 -13.50
CA GLY A 55 -1.34 -26.52 -12.32
C GLY A 55 -0.16 -25.57 -12.57
N VAL A 56 0.75 -25.94 -13.47
CA VAL A 56 1.90 -25.12 -13.87
C VAL A 56 1.47 -24.02 -14.84
N GLU A 57 0.54 -24.33 -15.75
CA GLU A 57 0.00 -23.39 -16.74
C GLU A 57 -0.89 -22.32 -16.09
N ALA A 58 -1.67 -22.70 -15.07
CA ALA A 58 -2.46 -21.76 -14.26
C ALA A 58 -1.61 -20.82 -13.40
N ILE A 59 -0.39 -21.23 -12.99
CA ILE A 59 0.57 -20.37 -12.27
C ILE A 59 1.22 -19.36 -13.21
N GLY A 60 1.44 -19.72 -14.48
CA GLY A 60 1.98 -18.80 -15.50
C GLY A 60 1.01 -17.65 -15.84
N GLN A 61 -0.29 -17.93 -15.88
CA GLN A 61 -1.31 -16.91 -16.14
C GLN A 61 -1.65 -16.03 -14.91
N LEU A 62 -1.38 -16.51 -13.69
CA LEU A 62 -1.58 -15.77 -12.43
C LEU A 62 -0.55 -14.63 -12.21
N LEU A 63 0.53 -14.60 -12.99
CA LEU A 63 1.66 -13.68 -12.84
C LEU A 63 1.63 -12.47 -13.79
N GLY A 64 0.57 -12.33 -14.61
CA GLY A 64 0.11 -11.10 -15.27
C GLY A 64 1.20 -10.14 -15.77
N ALA A 65 1.65 -10.32 -17.01
CA ALA A 65 2.36 -9.28 -17.75
C ALA A 65 1.41 -8.08 -18.04
N PRO A 66 1.82 -6.83 -17.78
CA PRO A 66 1.06 -5.66 -18.21
C PRO A 66 1.23 -5.43 -19.72
N GLY A 67 0.11 -5.33 -20.43
CA GLY A 67 0.05 -4.80 -21.79
C GLY A 67 0.34 -3.31 -21.78
N GLY A 68 1.52 -2.95 -22.29
CA GLY A 68 2.02 -1.61 -22.59
C GLY A 68 3.15 -1.80 -23.59
N GLU A 69 3.32 -0.84 -24.49
CA GLU A 69 4.17 -0.90 -25.68
C GLU A 69 5.52 -1.60 -25.46
N GLN A 70 5.81 -2.59 -26.32
CA GLN A 70 6.81 -3.63 -26.09
C GLN A 70 8.24 -3.07 -26.25
N PRO A 71 9.04 -2.96 -25.16
CA PRO A 71 10.43 -2.55 -25.27
C PRO A 71 11.28 -3.66 -25.91
N PRO A 72 12.40 -3.33 -26.58
CA PRO A 72 13.11 -4.24 -27.46
C PRO A 72 13.68 -5.46 -26.72
N SER A 73 13.48 -6.64 -27.31
CA SER A 73 14.16 -7.89 -26.92
C SER A 73 15.66 -7.81 -27.28
N PRO A 74 16.54 -8.50 -26.54
CA PRO A 74 17.96 -8.55 -26.87
C PRO A 74 18.16 -9.16 -28.27
N GLU A 75 19.04 -8.56 -29.08
CA GLU A 75 19.31 -9.05 -30.45
C GLU A 75 20.27 -10.25 -30.47
N ALA A 76 21.18 -10.34 -29.49
CA ALA A 76 22.19 -11.40 -29.43
C ALA A 76 21.58 -12.78 -29.06
N PRO A 77 22.04 -13.89 -29.67
CA PRO A 77 21.55 -15.23 -29.36
C PRO A 77 21.99 -15.70 -27.95
N PRO A 78 21.31 -16.71 -27.37
CA PRO A 78 21.76 -17.34 -26.13
C PRO A 78 23.16 -17.97 -26.27
N VAL A 79 23.95 -17.92 -25.19
CA VAL A 79 25.35 -18.38 -25.19
C VAL A 79 25.50 -19.91 -25.12
N LEU A 80 24.48 -20.62 -24.64
CA LEU A 80 24.47 -22.09 -24.54
C LEU A 80 23.57 -22.71 -25.61
N GLU A 81 23.82 -23.98 -25.88
CA GLU A 81 22.97 -24.79 -26.75
C GLU A 81 21.52 -24.86 -26.23
N PRO A 82 20.50 -24.85 -27.12
CA PRO A 82 19.09 -24.86 -26.72
C PRO A 82 18.73 -25.99 -25.75
N GLN A 83 19.32 -27.18 -25.92
CA GLN A 83 19.06 -28.37 -25.11
C GLN A 83 19.39 -28.16 -23.63
N LEU A 84 20.48 -27.42 -23.33
CA LEU A 84 20.85 -27.08 -21.96
C LEU A 84 19.89 -26.05 -21.36
N LEU A 85 19.43 -25.09 -22.16
CA LEU A 85 18.51 -24.03 -21.73
C LEU A 85 17.07 -24.54 -21.51
N GLU A 86 16.62 -25.52 -22.30
CA GLU A 86 15.32 -26.20 -22.15
C GLU A 86 15.16 -26.90 -20.79
N SER A 87 16.28 -27.28 -20.17
CA SER A 87 16.30 -27.87 -18.82
C SER A 87 15.92 -26.87 -17.73
N ILE A 88 16.00 -25.56 -18.00
CA ILE A 88 15.78 -24.48 -17.04
C ILE A 88 14.30 -24.14 -16.97
N LYS A 89 13.74 -24.18 -15.76
CA LYS A 89 12.33 -23.86 -15.54
C LYS A 89 12.17 -22.61 -14.67
N ASP A 90 11.57 -21.58 -15.23
CA ASP A 90 11.19 -20.38 -14.48
C ASP A 90 10.11 -20.65 -13.44
N ASN A 91 10.05 -19.76 -12.45
CA ASN A 91 9.11 -19.80 -11.33
C ASN A 91 9.18 -21.13 -10.56
N ALA A 92 10.34 -21.79 -10.58
CA ALA A 92 10.63 -23.00 -9.82
C ALA A 92 11.90 -22.80 -8.95
N PRO A 93 11.98 -23.45 -7.78
CA PRO A 93 13.22 -23.56 -7.03
C PRO A 93 14.34 -24.15 -7.89
N PHE A 94 15.58 -23.99 -7.45
CA PHE A 94 16.73 -24.57 -8.13
C PHE A 94 16.59 -26.10 -8.21
N ARG A 95 16.72 -26.68 -9.42
CA ARG A 95 16.53 -28.12 -9.64
C ARG A 95 17.84 -28.79 -10.03
N ALA A 96 18.01 -30.05 -9.65
CA ALA A 96 19.19 -30.83 -10.02
C ALA A 96 19.43 -30.93 -11.55
N LYS A 97 18.35 -30.90 -12.35
CA LYS A 97 18.42 -30.91 -13.82
C LYS A 97 18.98 -29.62 -14.43
N GLU A 98 19.01 -28.54 -13.66
CA GLU A 98 19.48 -27.20 -14.11
C GLU A 98 20.96 -27.00 -13.79
N ARG A 99 21.57 -27.94 -13.06
CA ARG A 99 22.94 -27.86 -12.57
C ARG A 99 23.97 -27.83 -13.69
N GLU A 100 23.72 -28.55 -14.78
CA GLU A 100 24.61 -28.59 -15.94
C GLU A 100 24.65 -27.22 -16.65
N ALA A 101 23.48 -26.66 -16.97
CA ALA A 101 23.39 -25.32 -17.57
C ALA A 101 23.93 -24.21 -16.63
N TRP A 102 23.73 -24.35 -15.32
CA TRP A 102 24.28 -23.43 -14.32
C TRP A 102 25.80 -23.40 -14.32
N PHE A 103 26.46 -24.55 -14.27
CA PHE A 103 27.91 -24.62 -14.27
C PHE A 103 28.52 -24.27 -15.62
N ALA A 104 27.86 -24.62 -16.73
CA ALA A 104 28.31 -24.22 -18.07
C ALA A 104 28.32 -22.68 -18.24
N LEU A 105 27.31 -21.96 -17.70
CA LEU A 105 27.31 -20.50 -17.71
C LEU A 105 28.40 -19.90 -16.82
N LEU A 106 28.65 -20.48 -15.64
CA LEU A 106 29.70 -20.01 -14.74
C LEU A 106 31.11 -20.28 -15.29
N GLU A 107 31.34 -21.43 -15.91
CA GLU A 107 32.60 -21.76 -16.61
C GLU A 107 32.88 -20.73 -17.71
N ARG A 108 31.85 -20.38 -18.49
CA ARG A 108 31.97 -19.34 -19.53
C ARG A 108 32.25 -17.95 -18.96
N LEU A 109 31.78 -17.64 -17.76
CA LEU A 109 32.07 -16.38 -17.06
C LEU A 109 33.45 -16.35 -16.39
N ASP A 110 34.04 -17.52 -16.12
CA ASP A 110 35.38 -17.65 -15.54
C ASP A 110 36.50 -17.48 -16.58
N ASP A 111 36.18 -17.65 -17.87
CA ASP A 111 37.06 -17.34 -19.00
C ASP A 111 37.29 -15.81 -19.13
N PRO A 112 38.52 -15.30 -18.91
CA PRO A 112 38.81 -13.87 -18.99
C PRO A 112 38.70 -13.30 -20.41
N ASP A 113 38.88 -14.11 -21.45
CA ASP A 113 38.76 -13.66 -22.85
C ASP A 113 37.30 -13.41 -23.25
N HIS A 114 36.36 -13.97 -22.49
CA HIS A 114 34.93 -13.88 -22.71
C HIS A 114 34.29 -12.59 -22.16
N GLU A 115 35.00 -11.84 -21.32
CA GLU A 115 34.47 -10.63 -20.67
C GLU A 115 34.14 -9.51 -21.67
N ALA A 116 34.96 -9.35 -22.72
CA ALA A 116 34.74 -8.34 -23.76
C ALA A 116 33.55 -8.68 -24.68
N GLU A 117 33.37 -9.97 -24.99
CA GLU A 117 32.24 -10.45 -25.77
C GLU A 117 30.92 -10.27 -25.00
N LEU A 118 30.94 -10.61 -23.70
CA LEU A 118 29.81 -10.40 -22.80
C LEU A 118 29.39 -8.93 -22.74
N ALA A 119 30.35 -8.02 -22.54
CA ALA A 119 30.08 -6.58 -22.45
C ALA A 119 29.49 -6.00 -23.75
N LYS A 120 29.95 -6.49 -24.92
CA LYS A 120 29.45 -6.08 -26.23
C LYS A 120 28.00 -6.50 -26.48
N ASN A 121 27.63 -7.69 -25.99
CA ASN A 121 26.32 -8.30 -26.24
C ASN A 121 25.30 -8.03 -25.12
N ALA A 122 25.70 -7.43 -24.00
CA ALA A 122 24.85 -7.23 -22.84
C ALA A 122 23.78 -6.14 -23.06
N ALA A 123 22.52 -6.55 -23.09
CA ALA A 123 21.38 -5.62 -23.14
C ALA A 123 21.02 -5.10 -21.74
N ALA A 124 20.75 -3.80 -21.60
CA ALA A 124 20.28 -3.23 -20.34
C ALA A 124 18.90 -3.82 -19.97
N ALA A 125 18.80 -4.43 -18.79
CA ALA A 125 17.59 -5.12 -18.36
C ALA A 125 17.23 -4.77 -16.90
N GLY A 126 15.99 -4.37 -16.66
CA GLY A 126 15.42 -4.15 -15.34
C GLY A 126 14.58 -5.33 -14.83
N TYR A 127 14.15 -5.27 -13.57
CA TYR A 127 13.36 -6.34 -12.93
C TYR A 127 12.11 -6.71 -13.73
N ALA A 128 11.31 -5.71 -14.15
CA ALA A 128 10.06 -5.95 -14.86
C ALA A 128 10.26 -6.67 -16.20
N GLN A 129 11.34 -6.35 -16.92
CA GLN A 129 11.67 -6.98 -18.20
C GLN A 129 12.05 -8.46 -18.01
N LEU A 130 12.94 -8.75 -17.06
CA LEU A 130 13.40 -10.12 -16.80
C LEU A 130 12.29 -11.04 -16.27
N VAL A 131 11.38 -10.52 -15.44
CA VAL A 131 10.23 -11.30 -14.94
C VAL A 131 9.23 -11.56 -16.05
N ALA A 132 8.87 -10.54 -16.84
CA ALA A 132 7.86 -10.67 -17.89
C ALA A 132 8.34 -11.46 -19.12
N GLN A 133 9.65 -11.44 -19.40
CA GLN A 133 10.24 -11.95 -20.64
C GLN A 133 11.34 -12.99 -20.40
N GLY A 134 11.22 -13.81 -19.35
CA GLY A 134 12.26 -14.77 -18.97
C GLY A 134 12.78 -15.65 -20.12
N ASP A 135 11.90 -16.12 -21.00
CA ASP A 135 12.27 -16.94 -22.16
C ASP A 135 13.05 -16.16 -23.23
N ALA A 136 12.75 -14.87 -23.42
CA ALA A 136 13.44 -14.03 -24.39
C ALA A 136 14.89 -13.70 -23.94
N TYR A 137 15.12 -13.63 -22.63
CA TYR A 137 16.42 -13.29 -22.04
C TYR A 137 17.24 -14.52 -21.61
N ARG A 138 16.65 -15.72 -21.58
CA ARG A 138 17.31 -16.94 -21.06
C ARG A 138 18.63 -17.23 -21.78
N GLY A 139 19.71 -17.31 -21.00
CA GLY A 139 21.06 -17.57 -21.50
C GLY A 139 21.66 -16.43 -22.32
N ARG A 140 21.01 -15.25 -22.38
CA ARG A 140 21.52 -14.08 -23.11
C ARG A 140 22.22 -13.10 -22.18
N ALA A 141 23.16 -12.36 -22.75
CA ALA A 141 23.92 -11.35 -22.05
C ALA A 141 23.00 -10.18 -21.66
N VAL A 142 23.02 -9.83 -20.37
CA VAL A 142 22.26 -8.73 -19.78
C VAL A 142 23.17 -7.88 -18.92
N ARG A 143 22.86 -6.58 -18.88
CA ARG A 143 23.43 -5.63 -17.94
C ARG A 143 22.34 -5.22 -16.95
N VAL A 144 22.60 -5.47 -15.67
CA VAL A 144 21.72 -5.07 -14.57
C VAL A 144 22.48 -4.08 -13.69
N ALA A 145 21.81 -3.01 -13.28
CA ALA A 145 22.37 -1.94 -12.47
C ALA A 145 21.41 -1.62 -11.32
N GLY A 146 21.95 -1.19 -10.19
CA GLY A 146 21.16 -1.02 -8.98
C GLY A 146 21.97 -0.75 -7.72
N VAL A 147 21.30 -0.85 -6.59
CA VAL A 147 21.90 -0.74 -5.26
C VAL A 147 22.15 -2.14 -4.70
N VAL A 148 23.40 -2.43 -4.34
CA VAL A 148 23.77 -3.69 -3.67
C VAL A 148 23.25 -3.65 -2.24
N ARG A 149 22.32 -4.55 -1.90
CA ARG A 149 21.66 -4.62 -0.58
C ARG A 149 22.24 -5.69 0.33
N ARG A 150 22.76 -6.77 -0.24
CA ARG A 150 23.30 -7.90 0.51
C ARG A 150 24.33 -8.64 -0.32
N VAL A 151 25.40 -9.07 0.32
CA VAL A 151 26.41 -9.98 -0.21
C VAL A 151 26.53 -11.15 0.74
N GLU A 152 26.57 -12.37 0.21
CA GLU A 152 26.75 -13.59 0.97
C GLU A 152 27.66 -14.54 0.21
N ARG A 153 28.70 -15.05 0.85
CA ARG A 153 29.52 -16.11 0.27
C ARG A 153 28.73 -17.42 0.32
N VAL A 154 28.66 -18.11 -0.81
CA VAL A 154 27.96 -19.38 -0.99
C VAL A 154 28.99 -20.45 -1.36
N ASP A 155 28.86 -21.63 -0.74
CA ASP A 155 29.65 -22.80 -1.13
C ASP A 155 29.14 -23.35 -2.48
N PRO A 156 29.96 -23.36 -3.56
CA PRO A 156 29.54 -23.92 -4.84
C PRO A 156 29.35 -25.44 -4.80
N GLY A 157 29.81 -26.13 -3.74
CA GLY A 157 29.80 -27.59 -3.61
C GLY A 157 30.76 -28.26 -4.60
N GLU A 158 30.75 -29.60 -4.62
CA GLU A 158 31.51 -30.36 -5.63
C GLU A 158 31.00 -30.04 -7.04
N ASN A 159 31.91 -29.56 -7.89
CA ASN A 159 31.60 -29.15 -9.25
C ASN A 159 32.75 -29.54 -10.21
N ALA A 160 32.39 -29.85 -11.46
CA ALA A 160 33.34 -30.30 -12.47
C ALA A 160 34.19 -29.17 -13.06
N VAL A 161 33.83 -27.91 -12.78
CA VAL A 161 34.42 -26.70 -13.37
C VAL A 161 35.45 -26.02 -12.45
N GLY A 162 35.74 -26.61 -11.29
CA GLY A 162 36.80 -26.14 -10.39
C GLY A 162 36.50 -24.85 -9.61
N LEU A 163 35.25 -24.41 -9.54
CA LEU A 163 34.87 -23.20 -8.79
C LEU A 163 35.06 -23.40 -7.29
N THR A 164 35.86 -22.50 -6.69
CA THR A 164 36.19 -22.52 -5.25
C THR A 164 35.49 -21.42 -4.44
N SER A 165 34.96 -20.40 -5.12
CA SER A 165 34.21 -19.30 -4.50
C SER A 165 33.03 -18.88 -5.36
N LEU A 166 31.90 -18.66 -4.72
CA LEU A 166 30.71 -18.09 -5.33
C LEU A 166 30.08 -17.11 -4.33
N TYR A 167 29.55 -15.99 -4.81
CA TYR A 167 28.93 -14.97 -3.98
C TYR A 167 27.53 -14.70 -4.49
N ARG A 168 26.55 -14.75 -3.59
CA ARG A 168 25.18 -14.34 -3.86
C ARG A 168 25.02 -12.87 -3.49
N VAL A 169 24.65 -12.06 -4.46
CA VAL A 169 24.43 -10.62 -4.31
C VAL A 169 22.96 -10.31 -4.54
N VAL A 170 22.35 -9.56 -3.62
CA VAL A 170 21.00 -9.03 -3.82
C VAL A 170 21.13 -7.60 -4.32
N LEU A 171 20.76 -7.40 -5.58
CA LEU A 171 20.73 -6.09 -6.24
C LEU A 171 19.29 -5.59 -6.28
N GLN A 172 19.05 -4.38 -5.79
CA GLN A 172 17.80 -3.67 -6.05
C GLN A 172 17.99 -2.86 -7.33
N GLY A 173 17.31 -3.25 -8.42
CA GLY A 173 17.52 -2.65 -9.75
C GLY A 173 17.23 -1.15 -9.82
N ASP A 174 17.84 -0.46 -10.79
CA ASP A 174 17.60 0.95 -11.07
C ASP A 174 16.15 1.20 -11.56
N GLY A 175 15.57 2.34 -11.15
CA GLY A 175 14.15 2.68 -11.30
C GLY A 175 13.31 2.39 -10.06
N ASP A 176 12.00 2.67 -10.09
CA ASP A 176 11.03 2.52 -8.97
C ASP A 176 10.80 1.07 -8.48
N SER A 177 11.70 0.15 -8.82
CA SER A 177 11.66 -1.28 -8.49
C SER A 177 12.18 -1.53 -7.07
N VAL A 178 11.27 -1.84 -6.14
CA VAL A 178 11.61 -2.35 -4.80
C VAL A 178 11.97 -3.85 -4.78
N TRP A 179 11.92 -4.52 -5.93
CA TRP A 179 12.05 -5.98 -6.02
C TRP A 179 13.49 -6.45 -6.30
N PRO A 180 13.92 -7.59 -5.72
CA PRO A 180 15.30 -8.04 -5.80
C PRO A 180 15.64 -8.77 -7.10
N ILE A 181 16.77 -8.38 -7.70
CA ILE A 181 17.51 -9.17 -8.69
C ILE A 181 18.62 -9.92 -7.93
N THR A 182 18.66 -11.23 -8.06
CA THR A 182 19.71 -12.05 -7.45
C THR A 182 20.84 -12.22 -8.45
N LEU A 183 22.05 -11.81 -8.07
CA LEU A 183 23.27 -12.10 -8.82
C LEU A 183 24.02 -13.23 -8.14
N TYR A 184 24.65 -14.08 -8.93
CA TYR A 184 25.69 -14.97 -8.46
C TYR A 184 27.00 -14.60 -9.16
N THR A 185 28.00 -14.18 -8.37
CA THR A 185 29.31 -13.74 -8.87
C THR A 185 30.43 -14.70 -8.47
N ILE A 186 31.36 -14.93 -9.39
CA ILE A 186 32.55 -15.75 -9.15
C ILE A 186 33.55 -14.98 -8.30
N GLN A 187 33.77 -13.71 -8.62
CA GLN A 187 34.63 -12.81 -7.87
C GLN A 187 33.91 -12.18 -6.69
N GLU A 188 34.67 -11.88 -5.64
CA GLU A 188 34.17 -11.19 -4.46
C GLU A 188 33.69 -9.79 -4.85
N PRO A 189 32.42 -9.45 -4.59
CA PRO A 189 31.92 -8.10 -4.83
C PRO A 189 32.48 -7.12 -3.78
N PRO A 190 32.43 -5.80 -4.04
CA PRO A 190 32.82 -4.80 -3.04
C PRO A 190 32.04 -5.00 -1.72
N PRO A 191 32.67 -4.81 -0.55
CA PRO A 191 32.00 -4.99 0.73
C PRO A 191 30.83 -3.99 0.85
N VAL A 192 29.69 -4.48 1.37
CA VAL A 192 28.54 -3.62 1.69
C VAL A 192 28.82 -2.99 3.06
N GLY A 193 29.16 -1.70 3.06
CA GLY A 193 29.30 -0.91 4.29
C GLY A 193 27.94 -0.46 4.86
N GLU A 194 27.96 0.45 5.83
CA GLU A 194 26.74 1.05 6.41
C GLU A 194 25.91 1.83 5.37
N THR A 195 26.53 2.26 4.27
CA THR A 195 25.86 2.94 3.15
C THR A 195 25.69 1.96 1.97
N PRO A 196 24.48 1.82 1.39
CA PRO A 196 24.27 0.99 0.22
C PRO A 196 25.10 1.47 -0.97
N ALA A 197 25.85 0.57 -1.60
CA ALA A 197 26.72 0.90 -2.73
C ALA A 197 25.99 0.69 -4.06
N ALA A 198 26.02 1.71 -4.93
CA ALA A 198 25.61 1.55 -6.32
C ALA A 198 26.57 0.59 -7.02
N GLY A 199 26.02 -0.33 -7.80
CA GLY A 199 26.80 -1.29 -8.56
C GLY A 199 26.01 -1.88 -9.70
N TRP A 200 26.74 -2.47 -10.64
CA TRP A 200 26.16 -3.09 -11.81
C TRP A 200 26.95 -4.33 -12.19
N ALA A 201 26.31 -5.21 -12.93
CA ALA A 201 26.92 -6.44 -13.40
C ALA A 201 26.48 -6.74 -14.83
N GLU A 202 27.42 -7.27 -15.60
CA GLU A 202 27.14 -7.92 -16.88
C GLU A 202 27.18 -9.43 -16.64
N GLY A 203 26.21 -10.12 -17.19
CA GLY A 203 26.04 -11.53 -16.92
C GLY A 203 25.00 -12.18 -17.83
N TYR A 204 24.75 -13.45 -17.60
CA TYR A 204 23.72 -14.21 -18.30
C TYR A 204 22.47 -14.31 -17.44
N PHE A 205 21.31 -13.93 -17.99
CA PHE A 205 20.05 -14.21 -17.31
C PHE A 205 19.80 -15.72 -17.30
N PHE A 206 19.67 -16.28 -16.10
CA PHE A 206 19.53 -17.72 -15.92
C PHE A 206 18.06 -18.11 -15.83
N LYS A 207 17.36 -17.61 -14.81
CA LYS A 207 15.96 -17.93 -14.56
C LYS A 207 15.28 -16.94 -13.63
N ASN A 208 13.96 -16.95 -13.65
CA ASN A 208 13.13 -16.42 -12.58
C ASN A 208 13.08 -17.46 -11.44
N LEU A 209 13.90 -17.27 -10.42
CA LEU A 209 14.04 -18.21 -9.31
C LEU A 209 12.91 -18.04 -8.32
N SER A 210 12.13 -19.11 -8.12
CA SER A 210 11.19 -19.17 -7.01
C SER A 210 11.91 -19.48 -5.72
N TYR A 211 11.86 -18.56 -4.77
CA TYR A 211 12.38 -18.77 -3.43
C TYR A 211 11.23 -18.76 -2.42
N ARG A 212 11.36 -19.61 -1.40
CA ARG A 212 10.45 -19.53 -0.26
C ARG A 212 10.92 -18.39 0.62
N TRP A 213 9.98 -17.53 0.92
CA TRP A 213 10.12 -16.59 2.01
C TRP A 213 8.98 -16.82 2.97
N GLU A 214 9.02 -16.10 4.06
CA GLU A 214 8.28 -16.37 5.27
C GLU A 214 6.75 -16.39 5.06
N GLU A 215 6.25 -15.77 3.98
CA GLU A 215 4.84 -15.58 3.65
C GLU A 215 4.42 -16.14 2.28
N GLY A 216 5.29 -16.87 1.58
CA GLY A 216 4.95 -17.50 0.31
C GLY A 216 6.13 -17.85 -0.58
N VAL A 217 5.87 -17.89 -1.89
CA VAL A 217 6.88 -18.09 -2.93
C VAL A 217 7.08 -16.75 -3.64
N GLY A 218 8.27 -16.17 -3.49
CA GLY A 218 8.69 -14.98 -4.24
C GLY A 218 9.45 -15.41 -5.49
N VAL A 219 9.52 -14.52 -6.48
CA VAL A 219 10.30 -14.73 -7.70
C VAL A 219 11.39 -13.68 -7.75
N SER A 220 12.63 -14.11 -7.96
CA SER A 220 13.76 -13.20 -8.19
C SER A 220 14.44 -13.55 -9.51
N PRO A 221 14.51 -12.61 -10.47
CA PRO A 221 15.38 -12.74 -11.63
C PRO A 221 16.79 -13.07 -11.17
N THR A 222 17.35 -14.17 -11.68
CA THR A 222 18.68 -14.63 -11.33
C THR A 222 19.61 -14.42 -12.51
N VAL A 223 20.68 -13.65 -12.28
CA VAL A 223 21.74 -13.37 -13.26
C VAL A 223 23.04 -13.95 -12.77
N LEU A 224 23.74 -14.69 -13.63
CA LEU A 224 25.09 -15.18 -13.37
C LEU A 224 26.09 -14.18 -13.93
N ALA A 225 27.02 -13.71 -13.12
CA ALA A 225 27.99 -12.69 -13.53
C ALA A 225 29.39 -13.04 -13.05
N ARG A 226 30.42 -12.45 -13.65
CA ARG A 226 31.80 -12.63 -13.18
C ARG A 226 32.05 -11.82 -11.90
N ARG A 227 31.66 -10.54 -11.92
CA ARG A 227 31.87 -9.57 -10.82
C ARG A 227 30.80 -8.48 -10.81
N VAL A 228 30.62 -7.83 -9.66
CA VAL A 228 29.89 -6.56 -9.56
C VAL A 228 30.90 -5.42 -9.67
N ARG A 229 30.64 -4.45 -10.55
CA ARG A 229 31.44 -3.23 -10.69
C ARG A 229 30.78 -2.10 -9.88
N PRO A 230 31.54 -1.35 -9.06
CA PRO A 230 31.01 -0.22 -8.31
C PRO A 230 30.69 0.96 -9.24
N GLY A 231 29.74 1.80 -8.82
CA GLY A 231 29.32 3.01 -9.54
C GLY A 231 28.12 2.79 -10.47
N PRO A 232 27.72 3.80 -11.25
CA PRO A 232 26.65 3.66 -12.24
C PRO A 232 27.11 2.81 -13.43
N ALA A 233 26.17 2.10 -14.07
CA ALA A 233 26.46 1.37 -15.30
C ALA A 233 26.90 2.33 -16.43
N PRO A 234 27.88 1.95 -17.27
CA PRO A 234 28.23 2.72 -18.46
C PRO A 234 27.01 2.77 -19.37
N ALA A 235 26.60 3.99 -19.73
CA ALA A 235 25.48 4.25 -20.61
C ALA A 235 25.78 3.67 -22.01
N THR A 236 25.20 2.52 -22.33
CA THR A 236 25.07 2.07 -23.72
C THR A 236 23.78 2.66 -24.26
N ILE A 237 23.95 3.73 -25.04
CA ILE A 237 23.02 4.34 -26.00
C ILE A 237 21.58 3.80 -25.89
N ALA A 238 20.80 4.41 -24.99
CA ALA A 238 19.36 4.46 -25.15
C ALA A 238 19.09 5.37 -26.35
N ALA A 239 18.69 4.77 -27.48
CA ALA A 239 18.13 5.54 -28.58
C ALA A 239 16.88 6.29 -28.06
N GLY A 240 16.94 7.62 -28.14
CA GLY A 240 15.79 8.50 -28.07
C GLY A 240 15.31 8.89 -26.67
N HIS A 241 16.10 9.67 -25.94
CA HIS A 241 15.75 11.05 -25.53
C HIS A 241 17.04 11.68 -24.99
N GLU A 242 17.70 12.40 -25.88
CA GLU A 242 18.95 13.11 -25.65
C GLU A 242 18.72 14.16 -24.55
N THR A 243 19.13 13.83 -23.32
CA THR A 243 19.36 14.83 -22.28
C THR A 243 20.64 15.55 -22.67
N ALA A 244 20.48 16.79 -23.12
CA ALA A 244 21.58 17.70 -23.35
C ALA A 244 22.47 17.80 -22.09
N PRO A 245 23.79 18.04 -22.23
CA PRO A 245 24.69 18.17 -21.09
C PRO A 245 24.20 19.28 -20.14
N PRO A 246 24.45 19.16 -18.82
CA PRO A 246 24.10 20.23 -17.90
C PRO A 246 24.85 21.49 -18.33
N ALA A 247 24.08 22.49 -18.75
CA ALA A 247 24.63 23.79 -19.06
C ALA A 247 25.45 24.28 -17.86
N PRO A 248 26.60 24.94 -18.10
CA PRO A 248 27.30 25.62 -17.02
C PRO A 248 26.30 26.55 -16.32
N LYS A 249 26.23 26.49 -14.98
CA LYS A 249 25.33 27.31 -14.16
C LYS A 249 25.25 28.72 -14.72
N GLN A 250 24.17 29.01 -15.44
CA GLN A 250 23.89 30.34 -15.97
C GLN A 250 23.74 31.27 -14.75
N PRO A 251 24.41 32.42 -14.75
CA PRO A 251 24.19 33.43 -13.73
C PRO A 251 22.75 33.93 -13.87
N ALA A 252 21.90 33.66 -12.87
CA ALA A 252 20.56 34.22 -12.67
C ALA A 252 19.93 34.77 -13.96
N GLU A 253 19.59 33.87 -14.89
CA GLU A 253 18.95 34.27 -16.14
C GLU A 253 17.60 34.89 -15.77
N GLN A 254 17.41 36.13 -16.21
CA GLN A 254 16.22 36.92 -15.93
C GLN A 254 15.00 36.10 -16.36
N SER A 255 14.21 35.65 -15.38
CA SER A 255 12.94 34.99 -15.68
C SER A 255 12.15 35.88 -16.63
N PRO A 256 11.50 35.32 -17.68
CA PRO A 256 10.80 36.12 -18.67
C PRO A 256 9.83 37.09 -17.99
N PRO A 257 9.75 38.35 -18.45
CA PRO A 257 8.85 39.34 -17.88
C PRO A 257 7.42 38.80 -17.86
N MET A 258 6.64 39.15 -16.84
CA MET A 258 5.29 38.62 -16.64
C MET A 258 4.40 38.74 -17.89
N ALA A 259 4.55 39.80 -18.68
CA ALA A 259 3.83 39.98 -19.94
C ALA A 259 4.10 38.84 -20.95
N GLU A 260 5.32 38.29 -21.00
CA GLU A 260 5.69 37.18 -21.87
C GLU A 260 5.12 35.85 -21.35
N LEU A 261 5.13 35.63 -20.03
CA LEU A 261 4.50 34.47 -19.40
C LEU A 261 2.97 34.45 -19.62
N LEU A 262 2.32 35.61 -19.47
CA LEU A 262 0.89 35.77 -19.74
C LEU A 262 0.58 35.58 -21.22
N ALA A 263 1.43 36.10 -22.12
CA ALA A 263 1.30 35.86 -23.57
C ALA A 263 1.44 34.37 -23.92
N LEU A 264 2.38 33.64 -23.30
CA LEU A 264 2.53 32.19 -23.45
C LEU A 264 1.31 31.41 -22.93
N ALA A 265 0.65 31.92 -21.88
CA ALA A 265 -0.64 31.40 -21.40
C ALA A 265 -1.85 31.83 -22.27
N GLY A 266 -1.59 32.53 -23.39
CA GLY A 266 -2.58 32.94 -24.38
C GLY A 266 -3.20 34.32 -24.14
N TRP A 267 -2.52 35.21 -23.40
CA TRP A 267 -3.04 36.51 -22.98
C TRP A 267 -2.03 37.64 -23.25
N PRO A 268 -2.08 38.26 -24.44
CA PRO A 268 -1.26 39.43 -24.73
C PRO A 268 -1.66 40.61 -23.82
N GLN A 269 -0.70 41.48 -23.49
CA GLN A 269 -0.91 42.64 -22.61
C GLN A 269 -2.09 43.51 -23.05
N GLU A 270 -2.27 43.72 -24.35
CA GLU A 270 -3.39 44.46 -24.96
C GLU A 270 -4.77 43.96 -24.51
N ARG A 271 -4.91 42.65 -24.28
CA ARG A 271 -6.17 42.03 -23.84
C ARG A 271 -6.42 42.24 -22.35
N LEU A 272 -5.36 42.28 -21.54
CA LEU A 272 -5.43 42.59 -20.12
C LEU A 272 -5.70 44.07 -19.90
N ASP A 273 -5.05 44.94 -20.68
CA ASP A 273 -5.30 46.37 -20.69
C ASP A 273 -6.74 46.64 -21.11
N GLY A 274 -7.27 45.93 -22.11
CA GLY A 274 -8.68 45.99 -22.50
C GLY A 274 -9.67 45.57 -21.40
N LEU A 275 -9.31 44.62 -20.53
CA LEU A 275 -10.10 44.25 -19.34
C LEU A 275 -10.07 45.35 -18.27
N ALA A 276 -8.91 46.01 -18.09
CA ALA A 276 -8.75 47.11 -17.15
C ALA A 276 -9.44 48.41 -17.62
N GLU A 277 -9.45 48.67 -18.93
CA GLU A 277 -10.06 49.86 -19.55
C GLU A 277 -11.59 49.76 -19.72
N ALA A 278 -12.18 48.56 -19.66
CA ALA A 278 -13.60 48.31 -19.93
C ALA A 278 -14.58 48.87 -18.88
N GLY A 279 -14.11 49.52 -17.81
CA GLY A 279 -14.96 49.98 -16.71
C GLY A 279 -15.42 48.79 -15.83
N PRO A 280 -16.61 48.86 -15.17
CA PRO A 280 -17.11 47.77 -14.34
C PRO A 280 -17.06 46.43 -15.10
N LEU A 281 -16.50 45.39 -14.49
CA LEU A 281 -16.55 44.04 -15.07
C LEU A 281 -18.00 43.59 -15.27
N GLY A 282 -18.53 43.75 -16.48
CA GLY A 282 -19.80 43.17 -16.89
C GLY A 282 -19.73 41.64 -16.93
N GLN A 283 -20.87 40.97 -17.15
CA GLN A 283 -20.93 39.49 -17.20
C GLN A 283 -19.91 38.87 -18.17
N ALA A 284 -19.66 39.50 -19.31
CA ALA A 284 -18.67 39.03 -20.28
C ALA A 284 -17.23 39.08 -19.75
N GLY A 285 -16.84 40.19 -19.11
CA GLY A 285 -15.51 40.34 -18.50
C GLY A 285 -15.31 39.41 -17.31
N LEU A 286 -16.37 39.17 -16.53
CA LEU A 286 -16.35 38.20 -15.45
C LEU A 286 -16.14 36.77 -15.98
N ALA A 287 -16.88 36.36 -17.00
CA ALA A 287 -16.70 35.06 -17.65
C ALA A 287 -15.29 34.89 -18.24
N GLU A 288 -14.73 35.95 -18.82
CA GLU A 288 -13.36 35.97 -19.32
C GLU A 288 -12.33 35.81 -18.20
N THR A 289 -12.53 36.52 -17.09
CA THR A 289 -11.69 36.45 -15.88
C THR A 289 -11.73 35.02 -15.31
N MET A 290 -12.87 34.34 -15.31
CA MET A 290 -12.97 32.95 -14.86
C MET A 290 -12.30 31.95 -15.83
N ALA A 291 -12.30 32.23 -17.13
CA ALA A 291 -11.50 31.45 -18.07
C ALA A 291 -10.00 31.68 -17.85
N PHE A 292 -9.62 32.90 -17.45
CA PHE A 292 -8.25 33.28 -17.16
C PHE A 292 -7.69 32.57 -15.92
N THR A 293 -8.43 32.51 -14.81
CA THR A 293 -7.97 31.85 -13.56
C THR A 293 -7.57 30.39 -13.78
N ARG A 294 -8.31 29.64 -14.61
CA ARG A 294 -7.98 28.24 -14.94
C ARG A 294 -6.70 28.10 -15.78
N ARG A 295 -6.42 29.06 -16.66
CA ARG A 295 -5.16 29.06 -17.43
C ARG A 295 -3.98 29.48 -16.58
N LEU A 296 -4.19 30.41 -15.64
CA LEU A 296 -3.16 30.76 -14.65
C LEU A 296 -2.67 29.54 -13.87
N ALA A 297 -3.52 28.53 -13.63
CA ALA A 297 -3.11 27.29 -12.96
C ALA A 297 -1.98 26.53 -13.69
N GLN A 298 -1.81 26.73 -15.01
CA GLN A 298 -0.72 26.13 -15.78
C GLN A 298 0.64 26.80 -15.52
N ILE A 299 0.63 28.03 -15.02
CA ILE A 299 1.82 28.84 -14.75
C ILE A 299 1.84 29.36 -13.30
N ASP A 300 1.11 28.72 -12.39
CA ASP A 300 0.91 29.19 -11.00
C ASP A 300 2.24 29.43 -10.25
N GLU A 301 3.22 28.55 -10.45
CA GLU A 301 4.55 28.70 -9.85
C GLU A 301 5.25 29.97 -10.35
N ALA A 302 5.19 30.26 -11.65
CA ALA A 302 5.76 31.47 -12.22
C ALA A 302 5.03 32.74 -11.75
N VAL A 303 3.71 32.68 -11.56
CA VAL A 303 2.90 33.78 -11.01
C VAL A 303 3.26 34.05 -9.55
N ARG A 304 3.42 33.01 -8.72
CA ARG A 304 3.88 33.13 -7.33
C ARG A 304 5.27 33.75 -7.25
N ASP A 305 6.19 33.26 -8.06
CA ASP A 305 7.55 33.79 -8.16
C ASP A 305 7.59 35.26 -8.54
N ALA A 306 6.78 35.65 -9.52
CA ALA A 306 6.66 37.04 -9.93
C ALA A 306 5.99 37.91 -8.86
N ALA A 307 5.00 37.40 -8.14
CA ALA A 307 4.37 38.10 -7.02
C ALA A 307 5.36 38.38 -5.89
N VAL A 308 6.23 37.42 -5.55
CA VAL A 308 7.32 37.61 -4.57
C VAL A 308 8.31 38.70 -5.04
N ARG A 309 8.57 38.78 -6.35
CA ARG A 309 9.45 39.80 -6.94
C ARG A 309 8.76 41.15 -7.21
N GLY A 310 7.45 41.26 -7.03
CA GLY A 310 6.67 42.44 -7.39
C GLY A 310 6.59 42.72 -8.89
N ALA A 311 6.71 41.69 -9.73
CA ALA A 311 6.80 41.81 -11.18
C ALA A 311 5.46 41.49 -11.87
N GLY A 312 4.50 42.41 -11.86
CA GLY A 312 3.21 42.27 -12.56
C GLY A 312 2.20 41.31 -11.92
N ALA A 313 2.54 40.70 -10.78
CA ALA A 313 1.63 40.00 -9.89
C ALA A 313 1.80 40.51 -8.45
N VAL A 314 0.78 40.29 -7.63
CA VAL A 314 0.73 40.73 -6.24
C VAL A 314 0.47 39.54 -5.34
N LEU A 315 1.20 39.46 -4.23
CA LEU A 315 0.88 38.55 -3.14
C LEU A 315 -0.18 39.21 -2.26
N ILE A 316 -1.35 38.62 -2.21
CA ILE A 316 -2.46 39.05 -1.36
C ILE A 316 -2.46 38.17 -0.12
N GLU A 317 -2.27 38.79 1.04
CA GLU A 317 -2.38 38.18 2.36
C GLU A 317 -3.46 38.91 3.16
N GLY A 318 -4.38 38.15 3.73
CA GLY A 318 -5.48 38.72 4.48
C GLY A 318 -6.51 37.70 4.92
N ARG A 319 -7.76 38.15 5.03
CA ARG A 319 -8.90 37.28 5.34
C ARG A 319 -9.94 37.33 4.25
N ALA A 320 -10.38 36.18 3.76
CA ALA A 320 -11.60 36.08 2.98
C ALA A 320 -12.80 36.39 3.89
N VAL A 321 -13.57 37.40 3.51
CA VAL A 321 -14.70 37.95 4.26
C VAL A 321 -16.05 37.62 3.62
N ALA A 322 -16.06 37.25 2.34
CA ALA A 322 -17.23 36.73 1.67
C ALA A 322 -16.84 35.83 0.48
N ILE A 323 -17.74 34.93 0.11
CA ILE A 323 -17.62 34.11 -1.10
C ILE A 323 -18.94 34.12 -1.87
N GLU A 324 -18.83 34.00 -3.18
CA GLU A 324 -19.92 33.74 -4.11
C GLU A 324 -19.45 32.75 -5.20
N ARG A 325 -19.95 31.52 -5.18
CA ARG A 325 -19.69 30.53 -6.23
C ARG A 325 -20.58 30.81 -7.44
N ILE A 326 -19.98 30.95 -8.63
CA ILE A 326 -20.67 31.50 -9.81
C ILE A 326 -21.26 30.42 -10.73
N ASP A 327 -20.69 29.22 -10.78
CA ASP A 327 -21.28 28.09 -11.53
C ASP A 327 -20.77 26.74 -11.02
N HIS A 328 -21.69 25.81 -10.77
CA HIS A 328 -21.39 24.53 -10.11
C HIS A 328 -20.72 23.49 -11.04
N GLU A 329 -20.80 23.67 -12.37
CA GLU A 329 -20.17 22.77 -13.34
C GLU A 329 -18.69 23.10 -13.64
N GLN A 330 -18.25 24.32 -13.32
CA GLN A 330 -16.93 24.83 -13.71
C GLN A 330 -16.02 25.29 -12.56
N GLY A 331 -16.48 25.19 -11.30
CA GLY A 331 -15.65 25.31 -10.09
C GLY A 331 -15.34 26.73 -9.58
N ALA A 332 -15.61 27.76 -10.39
CA ALA A 332 -15.12 29.11 -10.13
C ALA A 332 -15.89 29.87 -9.03
N ALA A 333 -15.16 30.74 -8.31
CA ALA A 333 -15.70 31.56 -7.25
C ALA A 333 -15.14 32.98 -7.24
N LEU A 334 -15.96 33.92 -6.77
CA LEU A 334 -15.53 35.24 -6.33
C LEU A 334 -15.35 35.22 -4.82
N VAL A 335 -14.19 35.70 -4.37
CA VAL A 335 -13.85 35.81 -2.96
C VAL A 335 -13.54 37.27 -2.65
N GLU A 336 -14.26 37.86 -1.71
CA GLU A 336 -13.88 39.16 -1.15
C GLU A 336 -12.80 38.93 -0.10
N VAL A 337 -11.62 39.51 -0.31
CA VAL A 337 -10.47 39.37 0.58
C VAL A 337 -10.12 40.73 1.18
N ARG A 338 -10.22 40.84 2.50
CA ARG A 338 -9.71 41.98 3.25
C ARG A 338 -8.22 41.76 3.52
N ARG A 339 -7.41 42.55 2.83
CA ARG A 339 -5.94 42.53 2.93
C ARG A 339 -5.45 43.03 4.28
N ALA A 340 -4.20 42.72 4.61
CA ALA A 340 -3.55 43.19 5.84
C ALA A 340 -3.50 44.73 5.97
N ASP A 341 -3.49 45.46 4.85
CA ASP A 341 -3.55 46.94 4.80
C ASP A 341 -4.96 47.52 4.98
N GLY A 342 -5.97 46.67 5.17
CA GLY A 342 -7.37 47.05 5.36
C GLY A 342 -8.17 47.22 4.06
N VAL A 343 -7.53 47.14 2.89
CA VAL A 343 -8.20 47.24 1.58
C VAL A 343 -8.93 45.94 1.28
N THR A 344 -10.19 46.04 0.88
CA THR A 344 -10.97 44.88 0.40
C THR A 344 -10.82 44.77 -1.12
N ALA A 345 -10.41 43.60 -1.58
CA ALA A 345 -10.29 43.25 -2.99
C ALA A 345 -11.26 42.14 -3.38
N THR A 346 -11.72 42.15 -4.62
CA THR A 346 -12.46 41.03 -5.20
C THR A 346 -11.47 40.12 -5.93
N VAL A 347 -11.44 38.84 -5.59
CA VAL A 347 -10.53 37.87 -6.18
C VAL A 347 -11.33 36.77 -6.87
N ALA A 348 -11.15 36.66 -8.19
CA ALA A 348 -11.58 35.52 -8.97
C ALA A 348 -10.61 34.35 -8.74
N VAL A 349 -11.14 33.19 -8.36
CA VAL A 349 -10.37 31.96 -8.19
C VAL A 349 -10.99 30.83 -9.02
N ALA A 350 -10.12 29.97 -9.57
CA ALA A 350 -10.55 28.81 -10.34
C ALA A 350 -11.31 27.81 -9.48
N ASP A 351 -10.84 27.59 -8.25
CA ASP A 351 -11.43 26.69 -7.25
C ASP A 351 -11.38 27.36 -5.87
N ALA A 352 -12.51 27.32 -5.16
CA ALA A 352 -12.59 27.71 -3.75
C ALA A 352 -12.78 26.48 -2.85
N PRO A 353 -12.26 26.50 -1.61
CA PRO A 353 -12.27 25.32 -0.76
C PRO A 353 -13.66 24.72 -0.52
N ASP A 354 -13.81 23.40 -0.61
CA ASP A 354 -15.10 22.70 -0.51
C ASP A 354 -15.77 22.88 0.87
N ASP A 355 -14.96 23.08 1.91
CA ASP A 355 -15.43 23.34 3.28
C ASP A 355 -16.00 24.78 3.45
N TRP A 356 -15.85 25.66 2.46
CA TRP A 356 -16.45 26.99 2.48
C TRP A 356 -17.90 26.96 1.97
N PRO A 357 -18.82 27.75 2.57
CA PRO A 357 -20.20 27.87 2.09
C PRO A 357 -20.27 28.30 0.62
N PRO A 358 -21.35 27.94 -0.10
CA PRO A 358 -21.51 28.30 -1.50
C PRO A 358 -21.65 29.81 -1.73
N CYS A 359 -22.24 30.51 -0.77
CA CYS A 359 -22.27 31.97 -0.73
C CYS A 359 -22.41 32.47 0.71
N GLY A 360 -21.98 33.72 0.94
CA GLY A 360 -22.20 34.42 2.21
C GLY A 360 -20.91 34.86 2.90
N PRO A 361 -21.02 35.35 4.14
CA PRO A 361 -19.88 35.86 4.89
C PRO A 361 -18.92 34.74 5.27
N LEU A 362 -17.64 35.09 5.29
CA LEU A 362 -16.52 34.27 5.74
C LEU A 362 -15.70 35.04 6.77
N ASP A 363 -14.82 34.34 7.46
CA ASP A 363 -13.75 34.97 8.22
C ASP A 363 -12.53 34.07 8.19
N GLU A 364 -11.94 33.90 7.02
CA GLU A 364 -10.96 32.84 6.74
C GLU A 364 -9.60 33.39 6.36
N PRO A 365 -8.47 32.86 6.88
CA PRO A 365 -7.16 33.22 6.37
C PRO A 365 -7.06 32.85 4.89
N ALA A 366 -6.60 33.79 4.07
CA ALA A 366 -6.43 33.60 2.64
C ALA A 366 -5.10 34.19 2.19
N ARG A 367 -4.31 33.38 1.48
CA ARG A 367 -3.08 33.81 0.80
C ARG A 367 -3.13 33.40 -0.66
N LEU A 368 -2.78 34.32 -1.55
CA LEU A 368 -2.88 34.06 -2.98
C LEU A 368 -1.96 34.97 -3.79
N ALA A 369 -1.35 34.41 -4.83
CA ALA A 369 -0.65 35.19 -5.85
C ALA A 369 -1.64 35.50 -6.97
N ALA A 370 -1.80 36.78 -7.27
CA ALA A 370 -2.86 37.23 -8.16
C ALA A 370 -2.38 38.30 -9.14
N VAL A 371 -3.00 38.32 -10.31
CA VAL A 371 -2.79 39.31 -11.36
C VAL A 371 -3.95 40.30 -11.31
N ALA A 372 -3.64 41.60 -11.34
CA ALA A 372 -4.68 42.64 -11.40
C ALA A 372 -5.37 42.59 -12.77
N VAL A 373 -6.70 42.61 -12.77
CA VAL A 373 -7.52 42.53 -14.00
C VAL A 373 -8.44 43.73 -14.21
N GLY A 374 -8.64 44.57 -13.18
CA GLY A 374 -9.45 45.78 -13.30
C GLY A 374 -10.00 46.27 -11.96
N GLU A 375 -11.08 47.03 -12.02
CA GLU A 375 -11.83 47.54 -10.85
C GLU A 375 -13.30 47.12 -10.93
N ASP A 376 -13.87 46.69 -9.80
CA ASP A 376 -15.28 46.35 -9.67
C ASP A 376 -16.07 47.58 -9.22
N LEU A 377 -17.17 47.87 -9.93
CA LEU A 377 -18.10 48.96 -9.63
C LEU A 377 -19.53 48.42 -9.40
N THR A 378 -19.72 47.10 -9.29
CA THR A 378 -21.06 46.46 -9.27
C THR A 378 -21.75 46.49 -7.90
N ARG A 379 -21.02 46.71 -6.78
CA ARG A 379 -21.60 46.90 -5.45
C ARG A 379 -21.41 48.34 -4.94
N ALA A 380 -22.44 49.16 -5.10
CA ALA A 380 -22.68 50.38 -4.32
C ALA A 380 -21.60 51.50 -4.35
N GLY A 381 -20.96 51.74 -5.51
CA GLY A 381 -20.18 52.96 -5.73
C GLY A 381 -18.80 53.03 -5.05
N ASP A 382 -18.32 51.90 -4.52
CA ASP A 382 -16.98 51.78 -3.92
C ASP A 382 -16.09 51.05 -4.93
N SER A 383 -15.14 51.75 -5.56
CA SER A 383 -14.21 51.11 -6.51
C SER A 383 -13.30 50.15 -5.75
N ARG A 384 -13.36 48.86 -6.11
CA ARG A 384 -12.54 47.81 -5.50
C ARG A 384 -11.63 47.17 -6.55
N PRO A 385 -10.35 46.93 -6.25
CA PRO A 385 -9.48 46.25 -7.18
C PRO A 385 -9.94 44.79 -7.37
N VAL A 386 -9.90 44.35 -8.62
CA VAL A 386 -10.22 42.97 -9.01
C VAL A 386 -8.95 42.25 -9.42
N TYR A 387 -8.79 41.05 -8.88
CA TYR A 387 -7.67 40.19 -9.18
C TYR A 387 -8.16 38.84 -9.70
N ALA A 388 -7.32 38.20 -10.49
CA ALA A 388 -7.45 36.80 -10.85
C ALA A 388 -6.30 36.01 -10.23
N ALA A 389 -6.62 34.91 -9.55
CA ALA A 389 -5.65 33.99 -8.98
C ALA A 389 -5.96 32.56 -9.46
N ALA A 390 -4.90 31.80 -9.71
CA ALA A 390 -5.04 30.37 -10.02
C ALA A 390 -5.57 29.60 -8.80
N ARG A 391 -5.01 29.90 -7.63
CA ARG A 391 -5.18 29.13 -6.42
C ARG A 391 -5.27 30.03 -5.20
N LEU A 392 -6.18 29.67 -4.30
CA LEU A 392 -6.26 30.21 -2.95
C LEU A 392 -5.60 29.24 -1.98
N VAL A 393 -4.58 29.71 -1.26
CA VAL A 393 -3.97 28.99 -0.15
C VAL A 393 -4.80 29.24 1.09
N TRP A 394 -5.36 28.19 1.65
CA TRP A 394 -6.21 28.24 2.83
C TRP A 394 -5.55 27.50 4.00
N GLU A 395 -5.09 28.26 4.98
CA GLU A 395 -4.44 27.76 6.20
C GLU A 395 -5.37 28.01 7.41
N PRO A 396 -6.44 27.22 7.58
CA PRO A 396 -7.51 27.51 8.54
C PRO A 396 -6.99 27.72 9.95
N ASP A 397 -7.46 28.78 10.61
CA ASP A 397 -7.23 29.04 12.02
C ASP A 397 -8.47 28.72 12.87
N GLU A 398 -8.26 28.64 14.19
CA GLU A 398 -9.30 28.26 15.16
C GLU A 398 -10.45 29.28 15.26
N ALA A 399 -10.22 30.52 14.81
CA ALA A 399 -11.15 31.63 14.95
C ALA A 399 -12.38 31.55 14.03
N ALA A 400 -12.28 30.77 12.95
CA ALA A 400 -13.34 30.69 11.95
C ALA A 400 -14.26 29.47 12.17
N GLY A 401 -15.30 29.64 12.99
CA GLY A 401 -16.53 28.84 13.02
C GLY A 401 -16.40 27.31 13.18
N SER A 402 -16.60 26.79 14.40
CA SER A 402 -16.92 25.37 14.70
C SER A 402 -16.12 24.30 13.91
N ARG A 403 -14.81 24.51 13.72
CA ARG A 403 -13.98 23.58 12.96
C ARG A 403 -13.39 22.44 13.75
N ARG A 404 -13.02 21.41 13.00
CA ARG A 404 -12.31 20.23 13.47
C ARG A 404 -10.92 20.67 13.94
N LEU A 405 -10.57 20.39 15.19
CA LEU A 405 -9.27 20.74 15.78
C LEU A 405 -8.11 20.36 14.85
N GLY A 406 -8.15 19.16 14.27
CA GLY A 406 -7.11 18.70 13.36
C GLY A 406 -6.92 19.57 12.10
N VAL A 407 -8.01 20.12 11.55
CA VAL A 407 -7.95 21.00 10.37
C VAL A 407 -7.29 22.32 10.73
N ALA A 408 -7.69 22.94 11.84
CA ALA A 408 -7.06 24.17 12.33
C ALA A 408 -5.58 23.95 12.68
N MET A 409 -5.24 22.78 13.22
CA MET A 409 -3.85 22.41 13.48
C MET A 409 -3.03 22.30 12.20
N LEU A 410 -3.55 21.66 11.15
CA LEU A 410 -2.87 21.60 9.85
C LEU A 410 -2.61 23.00 9.29
N GLY A 411 -3.61 23.89 9.36
CA GLY A 411 -3.44 25.30 8.99
C GLY A 411 -2.35 26.00 9.81
N SER A 412 -2.34 25.82 11.13
CA SER A 412 -1.30 26.39 12.01
C SER A 412 0.12 25.86 11.73
N LEU A 413 0.22 24.68 11.10
CA LEU A 413 1.49 24.08 10.66
C LEU A 413 1.89 24.51 9.23
N GLY A 414 1.13 25.41 8.60
CA GLY A 414 1.38 25.92 7.25
C GLY A 414 0.94 24.96 6.14
N VAL A 415 -0.01 24.05 6.42
CA VAL A 415 -0.59 23.18 5.40
C VAL A 415 -1.77 23.88 4.75
N ASP A 416 -1.70 24.06 3.43
CA ASP A 416 -2.84 24.49 2.62
C ASP A 416 -3.91 23.40 2.61
N PHE A 417 -4.97 23.59 3.41
CA PHE A 417 -6.02 22.59 3.52
C PHE A 417 -6.88 22.49 2.26
N GLY A 418 -6.87 23.51 1.37
CA GLY A 418 -7.50 23.41 0.05
C GLY A 418 -6.89 22.29 -0.82
N LEU A 419 -5.68 21.81 -0.50
CA LEU A 419 -5.11 20.63 -1.15
C LEU A 419 -5.91 19.34 -0.90
N TYR A 420 -6.70 19.27 0.17
CA TYR A 420 -7.44 18.06 0.54
C TYR A 420 -8.71 17.82 -0.29
N ASP A 421 -9.17 18.84 -1.03
CA ASP A 421 -10.37 18.77 -1.86
C ASP A 421 -10.17 17.85 -3.07
N GLY A 422 -8.95 17.83 -3.62
CA GLY A 422 -8.55 16.95 -4.72
C GLY A 422 -8.38 15.47 -4.36
N LEU A 423 -8.52 15.09 -3.08
CA LEU A 423 -8.32 13.71 -2.65
C LEU A 423 -9.49 12.82 -3.09
N THR A 424 -9.15 11.70 -3.72
CA THR A 424 -10.11 10.68 -4.19
C THR A 424 -10.00 9.42 -3.34
N ASP A 425 -11.09 9.01 -2.70
CA ASP A 425 -11.08 7.77 -1.91
C ASP A 425 -11.06 6.51 -2.79
N LYS A 426 -10.61 5.39 -2.21
CA LYS A 426 -10.55 4.06 -2.85
C LYS A 426 -9.65 4.02 -4.09
N SER A 427 -8.68 4.92 -4.16
CA SER A 427 -7.61 4.95 -5.16
C SER A 427 -6.24 4.93 -4.49
N ARG A 428 -5.19 4.67 -5.28
CA ARG A 428 -3.80 4.90 -4.86
C ARG A 428 -3.52 6.41 -4.81
N LEU A 429 -2.42 6.80 -4.18
CA LEU A 429 -1.92 8.17 -4.28
C LEU A 429 -1.62 8.50 -5.76
N THR A 430 -2.21 9.58 -6.25
CA THR A 430 -1.99 10.08 -7.61
C THR A 430 -1.08 11.31 -7.61
N ALA A 431 -0.60 11.73 -8.77
CA ALA A 431 0.19 12.95 -8.92
C ALA A 431 -0.57 14.19 -8.40
N ALA A 432 -1.88 14.27 -8.65
CA ALA A 432 -2.73 15.38 -8.19
C ALA A 432 -2.86 15.46 -6.66
N GLU A 433 -2.65 14.34 -5.95
CA GLU A 433 -2.77 14.26 -4.49
C GLU A 433 -1.42 14.40 -3.77
N SER A 434 -0.33 14.43 -4.55
CA SER A 434 1.04 14.41 -4.00
C SER A 434 1.33 15.65 -3.15
N ASP A 435 0.76 16.80 -3.49
CA ASP A 435 0.98 18.02 -2.71
C ASP A 435 0.31 17.98 -1.35
N ALA A 436 -0.94 17.52 -1.25
CA ALA A 436 -1.60 17.33 0.03
C ALA A 436 -0.78 16.38 0.93
N PHE A 437 -0.30 15.28 0.34
CA PHE A 437 0.49 14.27 1.03
C PHE A 437 1.84 14.82 1.52
N TYR A 438 2.64 15.40 0.63
CA TYR A 438 3.99 15.87 0.96
C TYR A 438 4.00 17.13 1.81
N ALA A 439 3.05 18.06 1.62
CA ALA A 439 2.90 19.22 2.50
C ALA A 439 2.62 18.79 3.95
N THR A 440 1.69 17.84 4.12
CA THR A 440 1.36 17.30 5.46
C THR A 440 2.55 16.55 6.06
N LEU A 441 3.25 15.75 5.26
CA LEU A 441 4.43 15.02 5.71
C LEU A 441 5.58 15.95 6.11
N ALA A 442 5.79 17.04 5.36
CA ALA A 442 6.77 18.08 5.68
C ALA A 442 6.43 18.82 6.97
N ALA A 443 5.15 19.13 7.22
CA ALA A 443 4.69 19.63 8.51
C ALA A 443 4.99 18.63 9.64
N MET A 444 4.75 17.35 9.42
CA MET A 444 5.02 16.29 10.40
C MET A 444 6.51 16.10 10.70
N GLN A 445 7.42 16.43 9.77
CA GLN A 445 8.86 16.39 10.04
C GLN A 445 9.25 17.28 11.22
N LYS A 446 8.60 18.45 11.33
CA LYS A 446 8.89 19.49 12.31
C LYS A 446 8.05 19.39 13.59
N THR A 447 7.18 18.38 13.67
CA THR A 447 6.19 18.24 14.75
C THR A 447 6.58 17.13 15.72
N ASP A 448 6.31 17.33 17.01
CA ASP A 448 6.54 16.32 18.04
C ASP A 448 5.35 15.35 18.19
N ALA A 449 5.63 14.05 18.19
CA ALA A 449 4.59 13.02 18.29
C ALA A 449 3.88 13.02 19.64
N ALA A 450 4.58 13.32 20.74
CA ALA A 450 3.95 13.34 22.06
C ALA A 450 3.00 14.54 22.22
N GLN A 451 3.35 15.69 21.65
CA GLN A 451 2.45 16.84 21.55
C GLN A 451 1.18 16.50 20.75
N LEU A 452 1.31 15.89 19.57
CA LEU A 452 0.15 15.45 18.79
C LEU A 452 -0.71 14.45 19.54
N SER A 453 -0.11 13.54 20.32
CA SER A 453 -0.86 12.60 21.15
C SER A 453 -1.69 13.29 22.23
N ARG A 454 -1.18 14.37 22.85
CA ARG A 454 -1.94 15.15 23.84
C ARG A 454 -3.11 15.89 23.20
N LEU A 455 -2.84 16.58 22.09
CA LEU A 455 -3.86 17.35 21.36
C LEU A 455 -4.97 16.45 20.79
N ALA A 456 -4.62 15.26 20.32
CA ALA A 456 -5.61 14.26 19.93
C ALA A 456 -6.48 13.82 21.12
N ALA A 457 -5.88 13.56 22.29
CA ALA A 457 -6.66 13.21 23.48
C ALA A 457 -7.62 14.34 23.90
N GLU A 458 -7.20 15.61 23.80
CA GLU A 458 -8.05 16.78 24.05
C GLU A 458 -9.19 16.93 23.03
N GLY A 459 -8.95 16.59 21.77
CA GLY A 459 -9.95 16.64 20.69
C GLY A 459 -10.99 15.51 20.71
N LEU A 460 -10.74 14.42 21.44
CA LEU A 460 -11.57 13.21 21.43
C LEU A 460 -13.05 13.48 21.82
N PRO A 461 -13.39 14.25 22.88
CA PRO A 461 -14.79 14.50 23.22
C PRO A 461 -15.57 15.20 22.10
N ALA A 462 -14.94 16.16 21.42
CA ALA A 462 -15.55 16.87 20.29
C ALA A 462 -15.74 15.93 19.08
N TYR A 463 -14.78 15.04 18.84
CA TYR A 463 -14.89 13.99 17.82
C TYR A 463 -16.08 13.06 18.08
N VAL A 464 -16.19 12.52 19.31
CA VAL A 464 -17.29 11.61 19.70
C VAL A 464 -18.63 12.28 19.49
N LYS A 465 -18.80 13.50 20.01
CA LYS A 465 -20.03 14.29 19.88
C LYS A 465 -20.43 14.51 18.42
N ARG A 466 -19.48 14.82 17.52
CA ARG A 466 -19.76 14.99 16.08
C ARG A 466 -20.27 13.70 15.44
N ILE A 467 -19.64 12.56 15.75
CA ILE A 467 -20.07 11.27 15.21
C ILE A 467 -21.49 10.93 15.72
N GLU A 468 -21.78 11.13 16.99
CA GLU A 468 -23.10 10.93 17.58
C GLU A 468 -24.17 11.82 16.94
N GLN A 469 -23.91 13.11 16.77
CA GLN A 469 -24.83 14.06 16.14
C GLN A 469 -25.12 13.67 14.70
N LYS A 470 -24.08 13.36 13.91
CA LYS A 470 -24.22 12.95 12.51
C LYS A 470 -25.02 11.65 12.37
N ARG A 471 -24.86 10.70 13.29
CA ARG A 471 -25.62 9.43 13.28
C ARG A 471 -27.04 9.57 13.82
N SER A 472 -27.26 10.50 14.75
CA SER A 472 -28.60 10.86 15.22
C SER A 472 -29.44 11.51 14.11
N ALA A 473 -28.80 12.30 13.24
CA ALA A 473 -29.45 12.90 12.08
C ALA A 473 -29.85 11.87 10.99
N GLN A 474 -29.20 10.70 10.95
CA GLN A 474 -29.50 9.61 10.01
C GLN A 474 -29.59 8.26 10.73
N PRO A 475 -30.68 8.02 11.49
CA PRO A 475 -30.77 6.91 12.42
C PRO A 475 -30.98 5.58 11.69
N THR A 476 -29.90 4.85 11.44
CA THR A 476 -29.93 3.45 10.98
C THR A 476 -29.57 2.50 12.13
N PRO A 477 -30.03 1.23 12.14
CA PRO A 477 -29.62 0.26 13.15
C PRO A 477 -28.09 0.09 13.23
N ARG A 478 -27.41 0.09 12.07
CA ARG A 478 -25.94 0.05 11.99
C ARG A 478 -25.29 1.34 12.51
N GLY A 479 -25.88 2.50 12.18
CA GLY A 479 -25.43 3.81 12.67
C GLY A 479 -25.54 3.95 14.18
N ARG A 480 -26.61 3.42 14.80
CA ARG A 480 -26.79 3.41 16.26
C ARG A 480 -25.75 2.54 16.96
N LYS A 481 -25.46 1.35 16.43
CA LYS A 481 -24.39 0.47 16.96
C LYS A 481 -23.02 1.14 16.87
N LEU A 482 -22.71 1.74 15.72
CA LEU A 482 -21.46 2.47 15.52
C LEU A 482 -21.33 3.65 16.49
N ALA A 483 -22.39 4.45 16.65
CA ALA A 483 -22.39 5.58 17.59
C ALA A 483 -22.12 5.09 19.01
N ALA A 484 -22.85 4.06 19.48
CA ALA A 484 -22.63 3.49 20.81
C ALA A 484 -21.21 2.92 21.02
N GLU A 485 -20.62 2.30 19.99
CA GLU A 485 -19.24 1.83 20.04
C GLU A 485 -18.23 2.98 20.14
N VAL A 486 -18.45 4.05 19.38
CA VAL A 486 -17.63 5.27 19.42
C VAL A 486 -17.75 5.95 20.79
N SER A 487 -18.94 6.08 21.35
CA SER A 487 -19.15 6.64 22.70
C SER A 487 -18.42 5.80 23.75
N ARG A 488 -18.61 4.47 23.73
CA ARG A 488 -17.95 3.56 24.68
C ARG A 488 -16.43 3.68 24.63
N LEU A 489 -15.83 3.66 23.44
CA LEU A 489 -14.38 3.83 23.29
C LEU A 489 -13.94 5.25 23.69
N GLY A 490 -14.75 6.27 23.41
CA GLY A 490 -14.55 7.64 23.85
C GLY A 490 -14.48 7.78 25.36
N ASP A 491 -15.38 7.12 26.09
CA ASP A 491 -15.38 7.06 27.56
C ASP A 491 -14.12 6.37 28.11
N GLU A 492 -13.54 5.44 27.33
CA GLU A 492 -12.25 4.79 27.61
C GLU A 492 -11.03 5.65 27.19
N GLY A 493 -11.24 6.85 26.66
CA GLY A 493 -10.19 7.74 26.17
C GLY A 493 -9.56 7.30 24.85
N ARG A 494 -10.29 6.53 24.02
CA ARG A 494 -9.78 5.93 22.79
C ARG A 494 -10.61 6.29 21.57
N TYR A 495 -9.95 6.47 20.43
CA TYR A 495 -10.61 6.59 19.14
C TYR A 495 -11.05 5.22 18.63
N SER A 496 -12.21 5.18 17.96
CA SER A 496 -12.64 4.01 17.19
C SER A 496 -12.08 4.07 15.77
N VAL A 497 -11.61 2.94 15.26
CA VAL A 497 -11.22 2.84 13.83
C VAL A 497 -12.42 2.69 12.90
N ALA A 498 -13.59 2.28 13.41
CA ALA A 498 -14.75 1.95 12.59
C ALA A 498 -15.25 3.12 11.71
N PRO A 499 -15.31 4.38 12.19
CA PRO A 499 -15.67 5.53 11.35
C PRO A 499 -14.71 5.75 10.18
N LEU A 500 -13.45 5.35 10.30
CA LEU A 500 -12.42 5.58 9.28
C LEU A 500 -12.64 4.77 8.00
N TYR A 501 -13.38 3.66 8.09
CA TYR A 501 -13.71 2.81 6.94
C TYR A 501 -15.02 3.20 6.24
N GLY A 502 -15.83 4.07 6.83
CA GLY A 502 -17.19 4.35 6.35
C GLY A 502 -17.60 5.83 6.29
N ALA A 503 -16.82 6.74 6.85
CA ALA A 503 -17.15 8.18 6.91
C ALA A 503 -15.94 9.09 6.65
N ILE A 504 -14.95 8.60 5.88
CA ILE A 504 -13.62 9.21 5.82
C ILE A 504 -13.61 10.64 5.24
N ALA A 505 -14.44 10.92 4.23
CA ALA A 505 -14.48 12.23 3.58
C ALA A 505 -14.76 13.36 4.59
N SER A 506 -15.72 13.16 5.50
CA SER A 506 -16.02 14.14 6.57
C SER A 506 -15.02 14.15 7.73
N LEU A 507 -14.04 13.25 7.72
CA LEU A 507 -13.01 13.12 8.74
C LEU A 507 -11.62 13.48 8.21
N ARG A 508 -11.50 13.90 6.94
CA ARG A 508 -10.24 14.40 6.36
C ARG A 508 -9.66 15.53 7.20
N GLY A 509 -8.36 15.48 7.46
CA GLY A 509 -7.66 16.42 8.33
C GLY A 509 -7.93 16.24 9.82
N GLU A 510 -8.78 15.29 10.25
CA GLU A 510 -8.97 15.03 11.68
C GLU A 510 -7.69 14.43 12.27
N LEU A 511 -7.27 14.95 13.43
CA LEU A 511 -6.19 14.39 14.22
C LEU A 511 -6.72 13.23 15.06
N ILE A 512 -6.18 12.04 14.84
CA ILE A 512 -6.66 10.79 15.45
C ILE A 512 -5.50 10.08 16.14
N LEU A 513 -5.75 9.62 17.37
CA LEU A 513 -4.81 8.82 18.15
C LEU A 513 -5.23 7.35 18.16
N LEU A 514 -4.42 6.49 17.54
CA LEU A 514 -4.66 5.05 17.54
C LEU A 514 -3.59 4.31 18.34
N GLU A 515 -4.02 3.27 19.03
CA GLU A 515 -3.15 2.30 19.70
C GLU A 515 -3.33 0.93 19.06
N GLY A 516 -2.21 0.24 18.85
CA GLY A 516 -2.22 -1.07 18.22
C GLY A 516 -0.84 -1.65 18.07
N ALA A 517 -0.75 -2.73 17.32
CA ALA A 517 0.53 -3.32 16.94
C ALA A 517 0.85 -2.93 15.49
N VAL A 518 2.00 -2.30 15.28
CA VAL A 518 2.55 -2.17 13.92
C VAL A 518 3.10 -3.52 13.54
N ARG A 519 2.62 -4.02 12.39
CA ARG A 519 3.02 -5.33 11.86
C ARG A 519 3.93 -5.27 10.65
N ARG A 520 4.01 -4.09 10.04
CA ARG A 520 4.90 -3.80 8.92
C ARG A 520 5.37 -2.36 9.04
N ALA A 521 6.65 -2.12 8.81
CA ALA A 521 7.25 -0.80 8.72
C ALA A 521 8.32 -0.81 7.64
N VAL A 522 8.12 -0.06 6.56
CA VAL A 522 9.05 -0.01 5.43
C VAL A 522 9.44 1.42 5.12
N ARG A 523 10.68 1.62 4.68
CA ARG A 523 11.14 2.93 4.18
C ARG A 523 10.77 3.07 2.71
N VAL A 524 10.12 4.17 2.35
CA VAL A 524 9.73 4.52 0.99
C VAL A 524 10.54 5.74 0.57
N ALA A 525 11.30 5.63 -0.52
CA ALA A 525 11.98 6.77 -1.12
C ALA A 525 10.97 7.64 -1.88
N CYS A 526 11.14 8.95 -1.82
CA CYS A 526 10.26 9.87 -2.53
C CYS A 526 10.79 10.19 -3.94
N PRO A 527 9.91 10.46 -4.91
CA PRO A 527 10.31 10.98 -6.21
C PRO A 527 10.89 12.39 -6.08
N GLU A 528 11.62 12.85 -7.10
CA GLU A 528 12.24 14.18 -7.14
C GLU A 528 11.24 15.32 -6.88
N ALA A 529 9.99 15.19 -7.34
CA ALA A 529 8.93 16.15 -7.08
C ALA A 529 8.64 16.40 -5.58
N ALA A 530 9.03 15.49 -4.68
CA ALA A 530 8.91 15.67 -3.24
C ALA A 530 10.03 16.54 -2.64
N ALA A 531 11.13 16.77 -3.37
CA ALA A 531 12.27 17.55 -2.89
C ALA A 531 11.89 19.00 -2.58
N ARG A 532 10.91 19.58 -3.30
CA ARG A 532 10.37 20.93 -3.01
C ARG A 532 9.76 21.07 -1.62
N TRP A 533 9.31 19.95 -1.05
CA TRP A 533 8.75 19.86 0.30
C TRP A 533 9.81 19.48 1.35
N GLY A 534 11.07 19.28 0.94
CA GLY A 534 12.14 18.80 1.82
C GLY A 534 11.91 17.36 2.29
N VAL A 535 11.22 16.55 1.49
CA VAL A 535 10.96 15.13 1.79
C VAL A 535 11.73 14.28 0.79
N ASP A 536 12.73 13.53 1.28
CA ASP A 536 13.51 12.56 0.50
C ASP A 536 13.01 11.11 0.70
N HIS A 537 12.38 10.84 1.85
CA HIS A 537 11.77 9.56 2.18
C HIS A 537 10.69 9.72 3.25
N TYR A 538 9.92 8.64 3.43
CA TYR A 538 9.07 8.42 4.59
C TYR A 538 9.05 6.94 4.96
N TYR A 539 8.33 6.61 6.02
CA TYR A 539 8.07 5.25 6.45
C TYR A 539 6.58 4.96 6.37
N GLU A 540 6.23 3.84 5.75
CA GLU A 540 4.88 3.31 5.70
C GLU A 540 4.72 2.22 6.76
N LEU A 541 3.76 2.41 7.66
CA LEU A 541 3.49 1.53 8.80
C LEU A 541 2.07 0.98 8.71
N GLU A 542 1.92 -0.33 8.90
CA GLU A 542 0.60 -0.97 9.02
C GLU A 542 0.27 -1.24 10.49
N LEU A 543 -0.62 -0.42 11.04
CA LEU A 543 -1.11 -0.51 12.40
C LEU A 543 -2.38 -1.38 12.46
N TYR A 544 -2.38 -2.36 13.35
CA TYR A 544 -3.56 -3.18 13.65
C TYR A 544 -4.11 -2.80 15.02
N ALA A 545 -5.18 -2.01 15.03
CA ALA A 545 -5.88 -1.63 16.26
C ALA A 545 -6.76 -2.79 16.78
N PRO A 546 -7.00 -2.90 18.09
CA PRO A 546 -7.81 -3.97 18.66
C PRO A 546 -9.24 -4.07 18.10
N ASP A 547 -9.83 -2.94 17.72
CA ASP A 547 -11.19 -2.81 17.15
C ASP A 547 -11.20 -2.89 15.61
N SER A 548 -10.06 -3.13 14.95
CA SER A 548 -9.97 -3.12 13.47
C SER A 548 -10.39 -4.40 12.77
N GLN A 549 -10.75 -5.47 13.51
CA GLN A 549 -11.09 -6.78 12.95
C GLN A 549 -9.98 -7.34 12.02
N ASN A 550 -8.72 -7.12 12.39
CA ASN A 550 -7.56 -7.51 11.61
C ASN A 550 -7.47 -6.84 10.22
N LEU A 551 -7.98 -5.61 10.11
CA LEU A 551 -7.76 -4.71 8.99
C LEU A 551 -6.68 -3.67 9.37
N PRO A 552 -5.73 -3.36 8.47
CA PRO A 552 -4.68 -2.40 8.76
C PRO A 552 -5.19 -0.97 8.64
N VAL A 553 -4.69 -0.11 9.52
CA VAL A 553 -4.69 1.34 9.35
C VAL A 553 -3.28 1.74 8.96
N VAL A 554 -3.13 2.50 7.88
CA VAL A 554 -1.82 2.82 7.32
C VAL A 554 -1.38 4.19 7.80
N PHE A 555 -0.17 4.27 8.32
CA PHE A 555 0.47 5.49 8.73
C PHE A 555 1.69 5.77 7.85
N CYS A 556 1.75 6.97 7.30
CA CYS A 556 2.97 7.52 6.71
C CYS A 556 3.60 8.46 7.74
N VAL A 557 4.85 8.21 8.10
CA VAL A 557 5.60 9.05 9.04
C VAL A 557 6.96 9.41 8.45
N PRO A 558 7.47 10.63 8.65
CA PRO A 558 8.76 11.01 8.10
C PRO A 558 9.94 10.37 8.84
N ARG A 559 9.75 9.99 10.11
CA ARG A 559 10.83 9.53 10.98
C ARG A 559 10.36 8.38 11.87
N LEU A 560 11.32 7.52 12.24
CA LEU A 560 11.13 6.49 13.25
C LEU A 560 11.99 6.79 14.49
N PRO A 561 11.53 6.42 15.69
CA PRO A 561 12.38 6.42 16.88
C PRO A 561 13.62 5.55 16.68
N ALA A 562 14.71 5.88 17.37
CA ALA A 562 15.93 5.08 17.33
C ALA A 562 15.64 3.63 17.75
N GLY A 563 16.12 2.67 16.97
CA GLY A 563 15.92 1.23 17.23
C GLY A 563 14.52 0.70 16.90
N PHE A 564 13.63 1.49 16.29
CA PHE A 564 12.33 0.98 15.84
C PHE A 564 12.52 -0.09 14.75
N PRO A 565 11.85 -1.24 14.85
CA PRO A 565 12.05 -2.34 13.91
C PRO A 565 11.50 -2.00 12.52
N LEU A 566 12.25 -2.41 11.48
CA LEU A 566 11.83 -2.32 10.08
C LEU A 566 11.63 -3.71 9.50
N GLY A 567 10.69 -3.83 8.57
CA GLY A 567 10.42 -5.04 7.82
C GLY A 567 8.94 -5.25 7.53
N GLU A 568 8.68 -6.27 6.71
CA GLU A 568 7.34 -6.74 6.34
C GLU A 568 6.63 -7.46 7.49
N ARG A 569 7.39 -7.92 8.49
CA ARG A 569 6.90 -8.65 9.66
C ARG A 569 7.58 -8.16 10.92
N ILE A 570 6.89 -7.28 11.61
CA ILE A 570 7.25 -6.82 12.95
C ILE A 570 6.04 -7.03 13.87
N ASN A 571 6.23 -6.88 15.17
CA ASN A 571 5.12 -6.84 16.11
C ASN A 571 5.47 -5.87 17.21
N GLN A 572 5.34 -4.58 16.88
CA GLN A 572 5.72 -3.50 17.77
C GLN A 572 4.46 -2.79 18.26
N PRO A 573 4.09 -2.92 19.54
CA PRO A 573 3.04 -2.10 20.14
C PRO A 573 3.44 -0.63 20.09
N VAL A 574 2.51 0.21 19.66
CA VAL A 574 2.71 1.65 19.52
C VAL A 574 1.44 2.41 19.81
N ARG A 575 1.62 3.69 20.11
CA ARG A 575 0.62 4.74 20.01
C ARG A 575 1.00 5.66 18.85
N MET A 576 0.04 5.98 17.98
CA MET A 576 0.26 6.77 16.77
C MET A 576 -0.79 7.86 16.61
N PRO A 577 -0.44 9.14 16.86
CA PRO A 577 -1.24 10.26 16.40
C PRO A 577 -0.98 10.52 14.90
N GLY A 578 -2.02 10.82 14.15
CA GLY A 578 -1.89 11.24 12.76
C GLY A 578 -3.13 11.92 12.21
N PHE A 579 -2.94 12.70 11.16
CA PHE A 579 -4.00 13.38 10.42
C PHE A 579 -4.54 12.46 9.34
N LEU A 580 -5.86 12.28 9.31
CA LEU A 580 -6.51 11.44 8.32
C LEU A 580 -6.47 12.07 6.93
N LEU A 581 -5.87 11.37 5.96
CA LEU A 581 -5.77 11.86 4.58
C LEU A 581 -6.93 11.33 3.73
N LYS A 582 -6.95 10.02 3.49
CA LYS A 582 -7.91 9.37 2.56
C LYS A 582 -8.03 7.88 2.82
N GLN A 583 -8.98 7.24 2.15
CA GLN A 583 -9.09 5.79 2.12
C GLN A 583 -8.31 5.29 0.92
N TRP A 584 -7.12 4.76 1.14
CA TRP A 584 -6.24 4.36 0.06
C TRP A 584 -6.45 2.91 -0.35
N ALA A 585 -6.31 2.64 -1.66
CA ALA A 585 -6.43 1.30 -2.22
C ALA A 585 -5.08 0.59 -2.24
N TYR A 586 -5.02 -0.54 -1.55
CA TYR A 586 -3.85 -1.42 -1.55
C TYR A 586 -4.26 -2.84 -1.95
N ARG A 587 -3.32 -3.60 -2.50
CA ARG A 587 -3.58 -4.98 -2.95
C ARG A 587 -2.99 -5.94 -1.94
N THR A 588 -3.84 -6.66 -1.21
CA THR A 588 -3.42 -7.83 -0.43
C THR A 588 -3.68 -9.09 -1.24
N ARG A 589 -2.68 -9.96 -1.37
CA ARG A 589 -2.94 -11.33 -1.85
C ARG A 589 -3.31 -12.18 -0.62
N ARG A 590 -4.60 -12.24 -0.28
CA ARG A 590 -5.09 -13.22 0.71
C ARG A 590 -5.44 -14.53 -0.02
N PRO A 591 -4.97 -15.69 0.44
CA PRO A 591 -5.54 -16.97 0.00
C PRO A 591 -6.97 -17.07 0.55
N ALA A 592 -7.97 -17.23 -0.33
CA ALA A 592 -9.31 -17.65 0.08
C ALA A 592 -9.48 -19.15 -0.21
N ASP A 593 -10.24 -19.85 0.63
CA ASP A 593 -10.59 -21.26 0.41
C ASP A 593 -11.27 -21.40 -0.97
N GLY A 594 -10.54 -21.98 -1.93
CA GLY A 594 -11.05 -22.25 -3.28
C GLY A 594 -10.62 -21.27 -4.39
N GLY A 595 -9.76 -20.28 -4.13
CA GLY A 595 -9.21 -19.41 -5.19
C GLY A 595 -8.54 -18.14 -4.69
N VAL A 596 -7.71 -17.50 -5.53
CA VAL A 596 -7.17 -16.16 -5.28
C VAL A 596 -8.21 -15.15 -5.74
N GLU A 597 -8.88 -14.50 -4.79
CA GLU A 597 -9.71 -13.35 -5.10
C GLU A 597 -8.80 -12.10 -5.09
N ASP A 598 -8.56 -11.49 -6.25
CA ASP A 598 -7.88 -10.19 -6.37
C ASP A 598 -8.81 -9.09 -5.82
N ARG A 599 -9.01 -9.09 -4.51
CA ARG A 599 -9.83 -8.09 -3.83
C ARG A 599 -8.98 -6.87 -3.56
N ARG A 600 -9.30 -5.76 -4.26
CA ARG A 600 -8.88 -4.42 -3.86
C ARG A 600 -9.28 -4.23 -2.39
N GLN A 601 -8.30 -4.09 -1.51
CA GLN A 601 -8.54 -3.75 -0.13
C GLN A 601 -8.35 -2.25 0.07
N PHE A 602 -9.04 -1.72 1.06
CA PHE A 602 -9.03 -0.31 1.37
C PHE A 602 -8.70 -0.14 2.84
N ALA A 603 -7.72 0.70 3.12
CA ALA A 603 -7.36 1.07 4.48
C ALA A 603 -7.50 2.58 4.65
N PRO A 604 -7.74 3.08 5.86
CA PRO A 604 -7.52 4.49 6.16
C PRO A 604 -6.02 4.78 6.10
N LEU A 605 -5.65 5.89 5.46
CA LEU A 605 -4.28 6.40 5.43
C LEU A 605 -4.20 7.68 6.27
N LEU A 606 -3.33 7.67 7.26
CA LEU A 606 -3.03 8.80 8.15
C LEU A 606 -1.57 9.22 7.98
N ILE A 607 -1.28 10.49 8.20
CA ILE A 607 0.07 11.03 8.21
C ILE A 607 0.39 11.50 9.63
N GLY A 608 1.45 10.95 10.23
CA GLY A 608 1.86 11.26 11.60
C GLY A 608 3.34 11.68 11.68
N ALA A 609 3.77 12.14 12.85
CA ALA A 609 5.15 12.59 13.07
C ALA A 609 6.14 11.41 13.28
N ALA A 610 5.81 10.51 14.21
CA ALA A 610 6.57 9.29 14.49
C ALA A 610 5.70 8.35 15.35
N PRO A 611 5.89 7.02 15.29
CA PRO A 611 5.27 6.13 16.26
C PRO A 611 5.86 6.35 17.66
N ILE A 612 5.02 6.22 18.68
CA ILE A 612 5.43 6.22 20.10
C ILE A 612 5.45 4.76 20.56
N PRO A 613 6.62 4.10 20.70
CA PRO A 613 6.69 2.70 21.10
C PRO A 613 6.11 2.50 22.49
N LEU A 614 5.26 1.49 22.63
CA LEU A 614 4.81 1.00 23.92
C LEU A 614 5.67 -0.21 24.30
N ALA A 615 5.86 -0.44 25.59
CA ALA A 615 6.57 -1.63 26.06
C ALA A 615 5.93 -2.88 25.43
N ALA A 616 6.75 -3.73 24.80
CA ALA A 616 6.27 -5.01 24.32
C ALA A 616 5.68 -5.78 25.50
N PRO A 617 4.47 -6.37 25.41
CA PRO A 617 3.99 -7.25 26.46
C PRO A 617 5.07 -8.30 26.67
N ALA A 618 5.56 -8.43 27.91
CA ALA A 618 6.59 -9.38 28.25
C ALA A 618 6.21 -10.72 27.64
N ALA A 619 7.06 -11.26 26.75
CA ALA A 619 6.79 -12.52 26.09
C ALA A 619 6.50 -13.54 27.18
N THR A 620 5.22 -13.95 27.30
CA THR A 620 4.81 -14.94 28.29
C THR A 620 5.62 -16.18 27.96
N GLY A 621 6.61 -16.48 28.82
CA GLY A 621 7.72 -17.34 28.48
C GLY A 621 7.25 -18.67 27.88
N SER A 622 7.97 -19.08 26.83
CA SER A 622 7.87 -20.36 26.11
C SER A 622 7.63 -21.60 27.00
N PHE A 623 7.95 -21.52 28.30
CA PHE A 623 7.70 -22.55 29.30
C PHE A 623 6.23 -22.98 29.43
N ALA A 624 5.26 -22.04 29.43
CA ALA A 624 3.84 -22.41 29.56
C ALA A 624 3.32 -23.17 28.32
N GLY A 625 3.80 -22.79 27.13
CA GLY A 625 3.51 -23.48 25.88
C GLY A 625 4.14 -24.87 25.81
N ALA A 626 5.37 -25.02 26.30
CA ALA A 626 6.06 -26.31 26.38
C ALA A 626 5.35 -27.27 27.36
N VAL A 627 4.87 -26.77 28.50
CA VAL A 627 4.12 -27.57 29.49
C VAL A 627 2.77 -28.02 28.92
N MET A 628 2.01 -27.15 28.26
CA MET A 628 0.76 -27.55 27.61
C MET A 628 0.98 -28.52 26.44
N GLY A 629 2.02 -28.31 25.61
CA GLY A 629 2.40 -29.22 24.55
C GLY A 629 2.79 -30.61 25.09
N GLY A 630 3.57 -30.64 26.17
CA GLY A 630 3.94 -31.87 26.86
C GLY A 630 2.73 -32.63 27.41
N MET A 631 1.77 -31.93 28.04
CA MET A 631 0.53 -32.54 28.53
C MET A 631 -0.32 -33.12 27.39
N ALA A 632 -0.41 -32.44 26.24
CA ALA A 632 -1.15 -32.95 25.08
C ALA A 632 -0.52 -34.23 24.51
N VAL A 633 0.82 -34.29 24.40
CA VAL A 633 1.53 -35.49 23.95
C VAL A 633 1.32 -36.65 24.93
N LEU A 634 1.38 -36.40 26.23
CA LEU A 634 1.11 -37.42 27.26
C LEU A 634 -0.33 -37.91 27.22
N ALA A 635 -1.31 -37.03 26.98
CA ALA A 635 -2.72 -37.41 26.81
C ALA A 635 -2.93 -38.32 25.59
N ILE A 636 -2.26 -38.02 24.47
CA ILE A 636 -2.32 -38.85 23.25
C ILE A 636 -1.63 -40.21 23.49
N ALA A 637 -0.46 -40.22 24.13
CA ALA A 637 0.27 -41.45 24.44
C ALA A 637 -0.51 -42.37 25.39
N SER A 638 -1.16 -41.79 26.40
CA SER A 638 -2.00 -42.55 27.34
C SER A 638 -3.26 -43.11 26.67
N LEU A 639 -3.94 -42.34 25.80
CA LEU A 639 -5.03 -42.86 24.97
C LEU A 639 -4.58 -44.03 24.08
N TRP A 640 -3.40 -43.92 23.46
CA TRP A 640 -2.84 -44.97 22.62
C TRP A 640 -2.53 -46.24 23.41
N ALA A 641 -1.94 -46.11 24.61
CA ALA A 641 -1.63 -47.23 25.49
C ALA A 641 -2.90 -47.96 25.99
N VAL A 642 -3.95 -47.21 26.35
CA VAL A 642 -5.24 -47.78 26.76
C VAL A 642 -5.88 -48.55 25.59
N ASN A 643 -5.88 -47.96 24.39
CA ASN A 643 -6.47 -48.59 23.21
C ASN A 643 -5.72 -49.88 22.82
N ARG A 644 -4.38 -49.89 22.95
CA ARG A 644 -3.55 -51.08 22.73
C ARG A 644 -3.87 -52.20 23.72
N LYS A 645 -4.05 -51.88 25.02
CA LYS A 645 -4.44 -52.87 26.04
C LYS A 645 -5.83 -53.45 25.77
N TRP A 646 -6.78 -52.62 25.35
CA TRP A 646 -8.14 -53.07 25.02
C TRP A 646 -8.15 -53.97 23.77
N ALA A 647 -7.41 -53.61 22.72
CA ALA A 647 -7.27 -54.44 21.53
C ALA A 647 -6.61 -55.80 21.80
N GLN A 648 -5.66 -55.86 22.74
CA GLN A 648 -5.05 -57.13 23.18
C GLN A 648 -6.03 -58.00 24.00
N SER A 649 -6.85 -57.38 24.86
CA SER A 649 -7.92 -58.09 25.59
C SER A 649 -8.97 -58.67 24.65
N ASP A 650 -9.34 -57.94 23.59
CA ASP A 650 -10.34 -58.38 22.63
C ASP A 650 -9.86 -59.57 21.79
N LYS A 651 -8.55 -59.60 21.45
CA LYS A 651 -7.92 -60.78 20.83
C LYS A 651 -7.95 -62.00 21.74
N ARG A 652 -7.72 -61.85 23.05
CA ARG A 652 -7.78 -62.95 24.02
C ARG A 652 -9.20 -63.49 24.18
N ARG A 653 -10.20 -62.62 24.19
CA ARG A 653 -11.62 -63.02 24.25
C ARG A 653 -12.05 -63.75 22.99
N ARG A 654 -11.69 -63.26 21.80
CA ARG A 654 -11.99 -63.95 20.52
C ARG A 654 -11.30 -65.30 20.40
N ALA A 655 -10.07 -65.43 20.89
CA ALA A 655 -9.36 -66.72 20.91
C ALA A 655 -10.06 -67.74 21.82
N ALA A 656 -10.59 -67.30 22.98
CA ALA A 656 -11.38 -68.16 23.87
C ALA A 656 -12.71 -68.59 23.23
N THR A 657 -13.42 -67.67 22.55
CA THR A 657 -14.70 -67.99 21.89
C THR A 657 -14.51 -68.89 20.66
N LEU A 658 -13.39 -68.78 19.94
CA LEU A 658 -13.05 -69.68 18.83
C LEU A 658 -12.67 -71.08 19.31
N ALA A 659 -11.98 -71.19 20.45
CA ALA A 659 -11.66 -72.47 21.08
C ALA A 659 -12.91 -73.20 21.60
N GLU A 660 -13.91 -72.45 22.07
CA GLU A 660 -15.20 -72.98 22.49
C GLU A 660 -16.08 -73.42 21.31
N ALA A 661 -15.96 -72.75 20.14
CA ALA A 661 -16.69 -73.10 18.91
C ALA A 661 -16.06 -74.24 18.08
N THR A 662 -14.85 -74.69 18.41
CA THR A 662 -14.16 -75.81 17.73
C THR A 662 -14.18 -77.11 18.54
N ALA A 663 -14.87 -77.15 19.68
CA ALA A 663 -15.10 -78.39 20.41
C ALA A 663 -16.08 -79.29 19.62
N PRO A 664 -15.67 -80.49 19.17
CA PRO A 664 -16.57 -81.38 18.46
C PRO A 664 -17.65 -81.93 19.40
N ASP A 665 -18.91 -81.71 19.03
CA ASP A 665 -20.08 -82.27 19.70
C ASP A 665 -20.19 -83.77 19.38
N PHE A 666 -19.84 -84.60 20.37
CA PHE A 666 -19.95 -86.06 20.30
C PHE A 666 -21.22 -86.58 20.97
N THR A 667 -22.34 -85.86 20.89
CA THR A 667 -23.62 -86.33 21.44
C THR A 667 -24.62 -86.81 20.39
N HIS A 668 -24.20 -87.59 19.39
CA HIS A 668 -25.09 -88.55 18.72
C HIS A 668 -24.30 -89.72 18.11
N LEU A 669 -24.47 -90.91 18.71
CA LEU A 669 -24.72 -92.24 18.10
C LEU A 669 -24.15 -93.37 19.00
N PRO A 670 -24.80 -94.55 19.08
CA PRO A 670 -26.23 -94.88 18.99
C PRO A 670 -26.90 -95.10 20.36
#